data_AF-A0A1P9WZY2-F1
#
_entry.id   AF-A0A1P9WZY2-F1
#
_cell.length_a   1.000
_cell.length_b   1.000
_cell.length_c   1.000
_cell.angle_alpha   90.00
_cell.angle_beta   90.00
_cell.angle_gamma   90.00
#
_symmetry.space_group_name_H-M   'P 1'
#
loop_
_entity.id
_entity.type
_entity.pdbx_description
1 polymer ?
#
loop_
_entity_poly.entity_id
_entity_poly.type
_entity_poly.pdbx_seq_one_letter_code
_entity_poly.pdbx_strand_id
1 'polypeptide(L)'
;MKAIVQKQNATHNNPDIGYVRPVMVEENGRFIPVPPGYFPNTGNILIYTAYHAEINERFLKEELFFLDYTLNPRHSNETPSSCKFSSAGTFATEPLRHQLCRVINKPFDPNRPITLTVEDQPYSYVFLRDDNQLIGPFWHSNEPESDTDDLLRIRLRSESALELDISSDYDNCVFRIPTANLSLVEVGSRQYVLDVKDLLSDDRNLNQPVYYGASNELMDWARRKIGGAWTVDARQLRQISDLLDNLNPDGQLETLKLARLRQLIRGSEEWISGKLPAFARQFLTETEEGRQFLDEYLRNNSNDIYNRQNQEWQRLNDEVRKLNDELRRRKSATTPSVNGAAASPDLVKAEQDKLAELTAQRQVIEQSFSQLRHELTNADDVRLNLLRAKTYLDVLEGRTGRPVPADTPSLPSANSLPTFLRPVTPDARQYTSEVQGWLDEAGRSLEFNDVANYLITLQQSFLTVLAGLPGVGKTSLVTRLAGATGLTNRLLTVPVGRGWTSAADLIGYYNPFTEQFQPARTGLYEVISRLDAEQRRADELPHWVLLDEANLSPLEHYWSDFMRLSDPEAEPVLTLTGANGNVPYQLGQGLRFVATINYDHTTEVLSPRLLDRAAVIRLQASRDLIEPSTLEPPAPLPMLTTPQGQLLFSETGEPFTADEAALFRQLRDVLENEDAALGQPVIISPRKQRAVQAYCGRGRGLLEGDSAFMALDYAVSQHVFPLVNGRGEGFGKRLRRLLELIDRPLPRSARLLSRLITIGTDSYHVYRFFS
;
A
#
# COMPACT_ATOMS: atom_id res chain seq x y z
N MET A 1 -22.27 18.42 55.86
CA MET A 1 -21.10 19.29 55.57
C MET A 1 -20.28 18.58 54.51
N LYS A 2 -19.65 19.30 53.59
CA LYS A 2 -18.86 18.68 52.52
C LYS A 2 -17.38 19.04 52.67
N ALA A 3 -16.50 18.09 52.37
CA ALA A 3 -15.05 18.30 52.38
C ALA A 3 -14.42 17.66 51.15
N ILE A 4 -13.30 18.23 50.70
CA ILE A 4 -12.36 17.58 49.81
C ILE A 4 -11.38 16.81 50.69
N VAL A 5 -11.31 15.50 50.49
CA VAL A 5 -10.57 14.59 51.36
C VAL A 5 -9.61 13.71 50.55
N GLN A 6 -8.57 13.22 51.23
CA GLN A 6 -7.60 12.26 50.70
C GLN A 6 -7.68 10.95 51.51
N LYS A 7 -7.61 9.79 50.85
CA LYS A 7 -7.67 8.51 51.55
C LYS A 7 -6.45 8.30 52.45
N GLN A 8 -6.66 7.67 53.61
CA GLN A 8 -5.58 7.27 54.52
C GLN A 8 -5.58 5.74 54.69
N ASN A 9 -4.96 5.22 55.74
CA ASN A 9 -4.95 3.78 55.97
C ASN A 9 -6.27 3.31 56.61
N ALA A 10 -6.70 2.10 56.23
CA ALA A 10 -7.77 1.39 56.94
C ALA A 10 -7.31 1.03 58.36
N THR A 11 -8.26 0.81 59.27
CA THR A 11 -7.95 0.33 60.61
C THR A 11 -7.44 -1.12 60.54
N HIS A 12 -6.39 -1.47 61.30
CA HIS A 12 -5.77 -2.80 61.26
C HIS A 12 -6.73 -3.96 61.59
N ASN A 13 -7.85 -3.69 62.26
CA ASN A 13 -8.80 -4.71 62.73
C ASN A 13 -10.05 -4.86 61.86
N ASN A 14 -10.37 -3.89 60.98
CA ASN A 14 -11.53 -3.98 60.09
C ASN A 14 -11.27 -3.21 58.79
N PRO A 15 -11.24 -3.90 57.62
CA PRO A 15 -10.99 -3.25 56.33
C PRO A 15 -12.11 -2.28 55.90
N ASP A 16 -13.32 -2.41 56.44
CA ASP A 16 -14.46 -1.54 56.14
C ASP A 16 -14.50 -0.25 56.97
N ILE A 17 -13.59 -0.10 57.92
CA ILE A 17 -13.44 1.10 58.75
C ILE A 17 -12.07 1.70 58.47
N GLY A 18 -12.06 2.98 58.13
CA GLY A 18 -10.82 3.69 57.79
C GLY A 18 -10.90 5.17 58.11
N TYR A 19 -9.81 5.85 57.81
CA TYR A 19 -9.70 7.29 57.99
C TYR A 19 -9.53 7.97 56.64
N VAL A 20 -10.04 9.19 56.54
CA VAL A 20 -9.72 10.10 55.44
C VAL A 20 -9.24 11.42 56.01
N ARG A 21 -8.27 12.02 55.34
CA ARG A 21 -7.69 13.31 55.73
C ARG A 21 -8.42 14.44 55.02
N PRO A 22 -9.08 15.37 55.72
CA PRO A 22 -9.65 16.56 55.11
C PRO A 22 -8.54 17.50 54.65
N VAL A 23 -8.63 17.93 53.39
CA VAL A 23 -7.73 18.91 52.77
C VAL A 23 -8.40 20.28 52.72
N MET A 24 -9.69 20.31 52.39
CA MET A 24 -10.49 21.54 52.34
C MET A 24 -11.91 21.26 52.83
N VAL A 25 -12.56 22.28 53.37
CA VAL A 25 -13.95 22.23 53.82
C VAL A 25 -14.80 23.25 53.09
N GLU A 26 -16.04 22.87 52.80
CA GLU A 26 -17.01 23.78 52.23
C GLU A 26 -17.56 24.71 53.32
N GLU A 27 -17.36 26.01 53.14
CA GLU A 27 -17.93 27.07 53.98
C GLU A 27 -18.57 28.13 53.07
N ASN A 28 -19.86 28.41 53.27
CA ASN A 28 -20.66 29.34 52.45
C ASN A 28 -20.59 29.07 50.93
N GLY A 29 -20.54 27.79 50.55
CA GLY A 29 -20.49 27.37 49.15
C GLY A 29 -19.11 27.49 48.48
N ARG A 30 -18.05 27.81 49.25
CA ARG A 30 -16.66 27.82 48.76
C ARG A 30 -15.80 26.86 49.57
N PHE A 31 -14.85 26.21 48.90
CA PHE A 31 -13.87 25.37 49.58
C PHE A 31 -12.71 26.22 50.09
N ILE A 32 -12.51 26.21 51.41
CA ILE A 32 -11.36 26.85 52.05
C ILE A 32 -10.42 25.81 52.66
N PRO A 33 -9.11 26.11 52.77
CA PRO A 33 -8.18 25.27 53.52
C PRO A 33 -8.71 25.05 54.94
N VAL A 34 -8.55 23.84 55.46
CA VAL A 34 -9.04 23.47 56.78
C VAL A 34 -8.52 24.45 57.86
N PRO A 35 -9.41 25.17 58.56
CA PRO A 35 -8.98 26.09 59.60
C PRO A 35 -8.25 25.35 60.74
N PRO A 36 -7.20 25.93 61.34
CA PRO A 36 -6.47 25.31 62.44
C PRO A 36 -7.42 24.96 63.60
N GLY A 37 -7.44 23.67 63.99
CA GLY A 37 -8.30 23.19 65.09
C GLY A 37 -9.75 22.86 64.71
N TYR A 38 -10.14 23.00 63.43
CA TYR A 38 -11.50 22.66 62.97
C TYR A 38 -11.81 21.15 63.10
N PHE A 39 -10.81 20.31 62.79
CA PHE A 39 -10.81 18.87 63.08
C PHE A 39 -9.86 18.59 64.27
N PRO A 40 -10.36 18.54 65.52
CA PRO A 40 -9.54 18.23 66.69
C PRO A 40 -9.10 16.75 66.71
N ASN A 41 -8.21 16.39 67.64
CA ASN A 41 -7.68 15.05 67.85
C ASN A 41 -6.84 14.51 66.68
N THR A 42 -7.29 13.46 65.97
CA THR A 42 -6.56 12.81 64.87
C THR A 42 -6.44 13.68 63.62
N GLY A 43 -7.20 14.78 63.54
CA GLY A 43 -7.28 15.62 62.36
C GLY A 43 -7.99 14.99 61.16
N ASN A 44 -8.59 13.80 61.33
CA ASN A 44 -9.19 12.99 60.26
C ASN A 44 -10.71 12.82 60.44
N ILE A 45 -11.38 12.43 59.36
CA ILE A 45 -12.79 12.01 59.37
C ILE A 45 -12.82 10.48 59.42
N LEU A 46 -13.62 9.93 60.33
CA LEU A 46 -13.80 8.48 60.46
C LEU A 46 -14.82 7.97 59.43
N ILE A 47 -14.44 6.95 58.66
CA ILE A 47 -15.36 6.20 57.81
C ILE A 47 -15.80 4.95 58.55
N TYR A 48 -17.08 4.88 58.91
CA TYR A 48 -17.60 3.82 59.79
C TYR A 48 -18.10 2.57 59.05
N THR A 49 -18.31 2.64 57.74
CA THR A 49 -18.72 1.52 56.87
C THR A 49 -18.24 1.70 55.44
N ALA A 50 -18.05 0.59 54.72
CA ALA A 50 -17.74 0.54 53.28
C ALA A 50 -16.45 1.26 52.85
N TYR A 51 -15.47 1.37 53.75
CA TYR A 51 -14.18 2.00 53.42
C TYR A 51 -13.44 1.24 52.30
N HIS A 52 -13.41 -0.09 52.35
CA HIS A 52 -12.69 -0.88 51.36
C HIS A 52 -13.30 -0.75 49.96
N ALA A 53 -14.58 -1.06 49.83
CA ALA A 53 -15.29 -1.08 48.55
C ALA A 53 -15.48 0.32 47.94
N GLU A 54 -15.86 1.32 48.74
CA GLU A 54 -16.24 2.64 48.20
C GLU A 54 -15.11 3.66 48.18
N ILE A 55 -14.01 3.43 48.93
CA ILE A 55 -12.91 4.38 49.03
C ILE A 55 -11.58 3.75 48.62
N ASN A 56 -11.22 2.60 49.18
CA ASN A 56 -9.90 2.03 48.95
C ASN A 56 -9.73 1.49 47.52
N GLU A 57 -10.76 0.83 46.97
CA GLU A 57 -10.77 0.32 45.59
C GLU A 57 -11.05 1.42 44.55
N ARG A 58 -11.87 2.42 44.90
CA ARG A 58 -12.30 3.46 43.94
C ARG A 58 -11.29 4.60 43.73
N PHE A 59 -10.56 5.02 44.77
CA PHE A 59 -9.65 6.18 44.69
C PHE A 59 -8.19 5.78 44.91
N LEU A 60 -7.25 6.42 44.22
CA LEU A 60 -5.81 6.22 44.42
C LEU A 60 -5.30 6.94 45.68
N LYS A 61 -4.09 6.58 46.15
CA LYS A 61 -3.57 7.02 47.47
C LYS A 61 -3.38 8.54 47.57
N GLU A 62 -2.97 9.18 46.48
CA GLU A 62 -2.76 10.63 46.41
C GLU A 62 -3.94 11.37 45.77
N GLU A 63 -5.06 10.70 45.55
CA GLU A 63 -6.22 11.24 44.86
C GLU A 63 -7.18 11.97 45.81
N LEU A 64 -7.82 13.03 45.31
CA LEU A 64 -8.77 13.86 46.03
C LEU A 64 -10.20 13.55 45.59
N PHE A 65 -11.11 13.42 46.55
CA PHE A 65 -12.53 13.20 46.29
C PHE A 65 -13.40 13.98 47.27
N PHE A 66 -14.69 14.11 46.96
CA PHE A 66 -15.65 14.78 47.82
C PHE A 66 -16.26 13.80 48.82
N LEU A 67 -16.41 14.24 50.06
CA LEU A 67 -17.07 13.48 51.10
C LEU A 67 -18.05 14.36 51.87
N ASP A 68 -19.31 13.92 51.93
CA ASP A 68 -20.27 14.46 52.86
C ASP A 68 -20.05 13.85 54.24
N TYR A 69 -19.95 14.67 55.27
CA TYR A 69 -19.69 14.25 56.65
C TYR A 69 -20.63 14.94 57.64
N THR A 70 -20.78 14.27 58.79
CA THR A 70 -21.65 14.71 59.90
C THR A 70 -20.90 14.68 61.22
N LEU A 71 -21.46 15.33 62.25
CA LEU A 71 -20.91 15.28 63.60
C LEU A 71 -21.04 13.86 64.17
N ASN A 72 -19.94 13.36 64.72
CA ASN A 72 -19.93 12.06 65.38
C ASN A 72 -20.51 12.21 66.80
N PRO A 73 -21.68 11.62 67.11
CA PRO A 73 -22.30 11.72 68.42
C PRO A 73 -21.49 11.04 69.54
N ARG A 74 -20.48 10.24 69.19
CA ARG A 74 -19.58 9.53 70.13
C ARG A 74 -18.22 10.22 70.32
N HIS A 75 -18.11 11.48 69.88
CA HIS A 75 -16.87 12.23 70.03
C HIS A 75 -16.57 12.56 71.50
N SER A 76 -15.30 12.43 71.90
CA SER A 76 -14.80 12.91 73.20
C SER A 76 -13.52 13.71 73.00
N ASN A 77 -13.41 14.84 73.70
CA ASN A 77 -12.22 15.70 73.69
C ASN A 77 -11.04 15.09 74.47
N GLU A 78 -11.29 14.05 75.27
CA GLU A 78 -10.28 13.44 76.13
C GLU A 78 -9.56 12.26 75.46
N THR A 79 -10.10 11.72 74.36
CA THR A 79 -9.55 10.56 73.65
C THR A 79 -8.85 10.99 72.34
N PRO A 80 -7.51 10.85 72.24
CA PRO A 80 -6.75 11.31 71.07
C PRO A 80 -7.11 10.63 69.74
N SER A 81 -7.70 9.43 69.79
CA SER A 81 -8.14 8.66 68.61
C SER A 81 -9.57 8.97 68.16
N SER A 82 -10.32 9.79 68.91
CA SER A 82 -11.72 10.09 68.62
C SER A 82 -11.85 11.16 67.55
N CYS A 83 -12.51 10.84 66.44
CA CYS A 83 -12.79 11.80 65.37
C CYS A 83 -14.10 12.55 65.66
N LYS A 84 -14.05 13.88 65.62
CA LYS A 84 -15.22 14.77 65.78
C LYS A 84 -16.28 14.57 64.70
N PHE A 85 -15.84 14.12 63.54
CA PHE A 85 -16.69 13.93 62.37
C PHE A 85 -16.59 12.52 61.83
N SER A 86 -17.71 12.03 61.30
CA SER A 86 -17.83 10.69 60.74
C SER A 86 -18.68 10.69 59.46
N SER A 87 -18.42 9.71 58.59
CA SER A 87 -19.18 9.47 57.37
C SER A 87 -19.19 7.97 56.98
N ALA A 88 -20.06 7.60 56.05
CA ALA A 88 -20.05 6.29 55.39
C ALA A 88 -19.33 6.38 54.04
N GLY A 89 -18.67 5.30 53.62
CA GLY A 89 -17.98 5.23 52.33
C GLY A 89 -18.90 5.53 51.14
N THR A 90 -20.18 5.19 51.23
CA THR A 90 -21.21 5.47 50.19
C THR A 90 -21.46 6.95 49.93
N PHE A 91 -21.03 7.84 50.83
CA PHE A 91 -21.11 9.30 50.64
C PHE A 91 -19.86 9.88 49.98
N ALA A 92 -18.89 9.04 49.62
CA ALA A 92 -17.77 9.45 48.79
C ALA A 92 -18.25 9.63 47.34
N THR A 93 -18.02 10.82 46.81
CA THR A 93 -18.40 11.19 45.45
C THR A 93 -17.18 11.65 44.68
N GLU A 94 -17.08 11.19 43.43
CA GLU A 94 -16.07 11.68 42.49
C GLU A 94 -16.34 13.15 42.16
N PRO A 95 -15.28 13.96 42.02
CA PRO A 95 -15.45 15.33 41.58
C PRO A 95 -16.02 15.38 40.16
N LEU A 96 -16.92 16.35 39.92
CA LEU A 96 -17.32 16.65 38.55
C LEU A 96 -16.09 17.15 37.77
N ARG A 97 -16.09 16.94 36.45
CA ARG A 97 -14.91 17.20 35.59
C ARG A 97 -14.27 18.57 35.76
N HIS A 98 -15.08 19.60 36.07
CA HIS A 98 -14.67 21.00 36.26
C HIS A 98 -14.24 21.37 37.69
N GLN A 99 -14.52 20.53 38.70
CA GLN A 99 -14.37 20.90 40.11
C GLN A 99 -12.95 20.71 40.66
N LEU A 100 -12.22 19.69 40.18
CA LEU A 100 -10.88 19.35 40.66
C LEU A 100 -9.97 19.00 39.50
N CYS A 101 -9.27 19.99 38.97
CA CYS A 101 -8.49 19.84 37.74
C CYS A 101 -6.98 19.78 38.02
N ARG A 102 -6.29 18.78 37.49
CA ARG A 102 -4.86 18.54 37.77
C ARG A 102 -3.98 19.46 36.92
N VAL A 103 -2.94 20.05 37.52
CA VAL A 103 -1.92 20.82 36.81
C VAL A 103 -0.71 19.92 36.50
N ILE A 104 -0.28 19.90 35.25
CA ILE A 104 0.86 19.10 34.75
C ILE A 104 1.89 20.02 34.11
N ASN A 105 3.14 19.93 34.54
CA ASN A 105 4.23 20.72 33.99
C ASN A 105 4.67 20.14 32.64
N LYS A 106 4.29 20.80 31.54
CA LYS A 106 4.71 20.41 30.19
C LYS A 106 4.65 21.60 29.24
N PRO A 107 5.67 21.80 28.39
CA PRO A 107 5.62 22.83 27.37
C PRO A 107 4.46 22.58 26.41
N PHE A 108 3.73 23.65 26.11
CA PHE A 108 2.54 23.61 25.27
C PHE A 108 2.86 24.05 23.84
N ASP A 109 2.64 23.15 22.87
CA ASP A 109 2.65 23.48 21.45
C ASP A 109 1.24 23.34 20.87
N PRO A 110 0.59 24.42 20.42
CA PRO A 110 -0.76 24.37 19.83
C PRO A 110 -0.80 23.63 18.49
N ASN A 111 0.35 23.31 17.89
CA ASN A 111 0.44 22.75 16.55
C ASN A 111 0.49 21.22 16.51
N ARG A 112 0.75 20.57 17.65
CA ARG A 112 0.88 19.12 17.74
C ARG A 112 -0.14 18.54 18.69
N PRO A 113 -0.68 17.34 18.42
CA PRO A 113 -1.48 16.64 19.41
C PRO A 113 -0.63 16.41 20.65
N ILE A 114 -1.15 16.82 21.81
CA ILE A 114 -0.41 16.69 23.07
C ILE A 114 -0.69 15.32 23.66
N THR A 115 0.32 14.46 23.63
CA THR A 115 0.34 13.20 24.36
C THR A 115 1.12 13.39 25.64
N LEU A 116 0.51 13.18 26.80
CA LEU A 116 1.15 13.18 28.11
C LEU A 116 1.58 11.77 28.49
N THR A 117 2.68 11.67 29.24
CA THR A 117 3.07 10.45 29.94
C THR A 117 2.90 10.73 31.42
N VAL A 118 1.99 10.02 32.07
CA VAL A 118 1.57 10.27 33.46
C VAL A 118 1.57 8.94 34.21
N GLU A 119 1.99 8.95 35.48
CA GLU A 119 1.96 7.76 36.35
C GLU A 119 0.54 7.23 36.57
N ASP A 120 -0.44 8.13 36.58
CA ASP A 120 -1.85 7.82 36.84
C ASP A 120 -2.79 8.70 36.02
N GLN A 121 -3.91 8.13 35.57
CA GLN A 121 -4.92 8.83 34.76
C GLN A 121 -5.72 9.82 35.63
N PRO A 122 -5.73 11.13 35.31
CA PRO A 122 -6.54 12.10 36.04
C PRO A 122 -8.03 11.97 35.66
N TYR A 123 -8.96 11.88 36.61
CA TYR A 123 -10.39 11.72 36.30
C TYR A 123 -11.09 12.97 35.74
N SER A 124 -10.42 14.12 35.79
CA SER A 124 -10.99 15.44 35.52
C SER A 124 -10.13 16.24 34.53
N TYR A 125 -10.56 17.45 34.16
CA TYR A 125 -9.79 18.29 33.23
C TYR A 125 -8.35 18.50 33.73
N VAL A 126 -7.46 18.70 32.76
CA VAL A 126 -6.03 18.90 32.99
C VAL A 126 -5.64 20.30 32.52
N PHE A 127 -4.81 20.97 33.31
CA PHE A 127 -4.12 22.19 32.93
C PHE A 127 -2.64 21.90 32.70
N LEU A 128 -2.08 22.49 31.65
CA LEU A 128 -0.65 22.43 31.38
C LEU A 128 0.01 23.69 31.92
N ARG A 129 1.10 23.54 32.66
CA ARG A 129 1.91 24.66 33.11
C ARG A 129 3.08 24.87 32.16
N ASP A 130 3.11 26.05 31.55
CA ASP A 130 4.15 26.55 30.66
C ASP A 130 4.70 27.84 31.28
N ASP A 131 5.86 27.75 31.94
CA ASP A 131 6.47 28.79 32.76
C ASP A 131 5.52 29.40 33.83
N ASN A 132 5.17 30.69 33.69
CA ASN A 132 4.29 31.46 34.58
C ASN A 132 2.82 31.49 34.10
N GLN A 133 2.44 30.61 33.19
CA GLN A 133 1.08 30.53 32.65
C GLN A 133 0.52 29.11 32.78
N LEU A 134 -0.76 29.00 33.14
CA LEU A 134 -1.54 27.77 33.02
C LEU A 134 -2.33 27.81 31.73
N ILE A 135 -2.38 26.68 31.03
CA ILE A 135 -3.02 26.51 29.74
C ILE A 135 -4.02 25.37 29.89
N GLY A 136 -5.31 25.67 29.81
CA GLY A 136 -6.39 24.70 29.99
C GLY A 136 -7.77 25.36 29.93
N PRO A 137 -8.86 24.60 30.15
CA PRO A 137 -8.89 23.19 30.49
C PRO A 137 -8.78 22.25 29.26
N PHE A 138 -8.08 21.13 29.42
CA PHE A 138 -8.06 20.01 28.45
C PHE A 138 -8.75 18.78 29.02
N TRP A 139 -9.47 18.04 28.19
CA TRP A 139 -9.96 16.70 28.52
C TRP A 139 -9.16 15.61 27.82
N HIS A 140 -9.32 14.36 28.24
CA HIS A 140 -8.66 13.23 27.62
C HIS A 140 -9.61 12.07 27.37
N SER A 141 -9.35 11.31 26.30
CA SER A 141 -10.13 10.13 25.92
C SER A 141 -9.45 8.85 26.38
N ASN A 142 -10.21 7.96 27.04
CA ASN A 142 -9.76 6.74 27.71
C ASN A 142 -9.24 5.63 26.76
N GLU A 143 -8.10 5.83 26.11
CA GLU A 143 -7.36 4.75 25.44
C GLU A 143 -5.89 4.79 25.86
N PRO A 144 -5.52 4.13 26.98
CA PRO A 144 -4.12 3.99 27.35
C PRO A 144 -3.42 2.98 26.42
N GLU A 145 -2.42 3.45 25.67
CA GLU A 145 -1.40 2.57 25.12
C GLU A 145 -0.38 2.30 26.23
N SER A 146 -0.35 1.08 26.76
CA SER A 146 0.66 0.67 27.74
C SER A 146 1.97 0.35 27.02
N ASP A 147 2.95 1.26 27.08
CA ASP A 147 4.35 0.91 26.88
C ASP A 147 4.91 0.41 28.22
N THR A 148 5.74 -0.62 28.17
CA THR A 148 6.41 -1.25 29.32
C THR A 148 7.12 -0.23 30.23
N ASP A 149 6.96 -0.42 31.56
CA ASP A 149 7.37 0.41 32.72
C ASP A 149 6.39 1.54 33.14
N ASP A 150 5.52 1.23 34.12
CA ASP A 150 4.77 2.07 35.10
C ASP A 150 4.15 3.43 34.69
N LEU A 151 4.15 3.81 33.40
CA LEU A 151 3.73 5.14 32.93
C LEU A 151 2.69 5.05 31.81
N LEU A 152 1.56 5.77 31.95
CA LEU A 152 0.44 5.79 31.01
C LEU A 152 0.59 6.93 29.99
N ARG A 153 0.31 6.65 28.70
CA ARG A 153 0.20 7.68 27.67
C ARG A 153 -1.26 8.12 27.46
N ILE A 154 -1.51 9.43 27.52
CA ILE A 154 -2.85 10.03 27.45
C ILE A 154 -2.85 11.17 26.43
N ARG A 155 -3.87 11.27 25.58
CA ARG A 155 -3.99 12.33 24.56
C ARG A 155 -5.00 13.41 24.97
N LEU A 156 -4.59 14.67 24.93
CA LEU A 156 -5.40 15.83 25.33
C LEU A 156 -6.20 16.45 24.17
N ARG A 157 -7.43 16.90 24.47
CA ARG A 157 -8.39 17.55 23.56
C ARG A 157 -9.01 18.79 24.23
N SER A 158 -9.49 19.76 23.45
CA SER A 158 -10.36 20.84 23.96
C SER A 158 -11.80 20.32 24.08
N GLU A 159 -12.50 20.70 25.15
CA GLU A 159 -13.93 20.41 25.32
C GLU A 159 -14.76 21.62 24.84
N SER A 160 -16.06 21.40 24.57
CA SER A 160 -16.98 22.47 24.18
C SER A 160 -17.20 23.46 25.33
N ALA A 161 -17.28 24.75 24.99
CA ALA A 161 -17.58 25.84 25.91
C ALA A 161 -18.98 25.71 26.54
N LEU A 162 -19.93 25.03 25.87
CA LEU A 162 -21.26 24.73 26.42
C LEU A 162 -21.20 23.86 27.68
N GLU A 163 -20.26 22.91 27.78
CA GLU A 163 -20.13 22.07 28.99
C GLU A 163 -19.56 22.83 30.19
N LEU A 164 -18.90 23.96 29.93
CA LEU A 164 -18.30 24.84 30.93
C LEU A 164 -19.18 26.05 31.28
N ASP A 165 -20.40 26.16 30.74
CA ASP A 165 -21.30 27.33 30.85
C ASP A 165 -20.66 28.66 30.39
N ILE A 166 -19.73 28.60 29.44
CA ILE A 166 -19.09 29.78 28.86
C ILE A 166 -19.84 30.16 27.59
N SER A 167 -19.78 31.42 27.16
CA SER A 167 -20.37 31.84 25.88
C SER A 167 -19.98 30.85 24.78
N SER A 168 -20.97 30.40 24.01
CA SER A 168 -20.81 29.53 22.84
C SER A 168 -19.78 30.06 21.84
N ASP A 169 -19.46 31.35 21.91
CA ASP A 169 -18.43 31.98 21.09
C ASP A 169 -17.02 31.40 21.33
N TYR A 170 -16.76 30.82 22.52
CA TYR A 170 -15.47 30.27 22.92
C TYR A 170 -15.33 28.76 22.77
N ASP A 171 -16.23 28.12 22.02
CA ASP A 171 -16.12 26.70 21.71
C ASP A 171 -14.72 26.36 21.15
N ASN A 172 -14.13 25.29 21.69
CA ASN A 172 -12.80 24.77 21.32
C ASN A 172 -11.62 25.71 21.56
N CYS A 173 -11.79 26.66 22.48
CA CYS A 173 -10.70 27.49 22.99
C CYS A 173 -10.20 26.99 24.35
N VAL A 174 -8.89 27.13 24.54
CA VAL A 174 -8.18 26.87 25.78
C VAL A 174 -7.57 28.20 26.23
N PHE A 175 -7.52 28.50 27.52
CA PHE A 175 -7.13 29.82 28.01
C PHE A 175 -5.74 29.81 28.63
N ARG A 176 -4.95 30.87 28.36
CA ARG A 176 -3.70 31.16 29.06
C ARG A 176 -3.99 32.03 30.27
N ILE A 177 -3.75 31.48 31.45
CA ILE A 177 -4.10 32.10 32.72
C ILE A 177 -2.82 32.38 33.50
N PRO A 178 -2.52 33.64 33.83
CA PRO A 178 -1.35 33.99 34.64
C PRO A 178 -1.45 33.32 36.03
N THR A 179 -0.39 32.62 36.45
CA THR A 179 -0.35 31.94 37.76
C THR A 179 -0.51 32.88 38.95
N ALA A 180 -0.29 34.18 38.78
CA ALA A 180 -0.45 35.21 39.81
C ALA A 180 -1.91 35.45 40.26
N ASN A 181 -2.90 35.07 39.44
CA ASN A 181 -4.33 35.31 39.72
C ASN A 181 -5.06 34.07 40.28
N LEU A 182 -4.33 33.00 40.59
CA LEU A 182 -4.88 31.67 40.84
C LEU A 182 -4.69 31.23 42.30
N SER A 183 -5.75 30.66 42.87
CA SER A 183 -5.68 29.92 44.14
C SER A 183 -5.39 28.45 43.84
N LEU A 184 -4.10 28.10 43.69
CA LEU A 184 -3.69 26.70 43.50
C LEU A 184 -3.66 25.98 44.84
N VAL A 185 -4.24 24.78 44.85
CA VAL A 185 -4.18 23.89 46.02
C VAL A 185 -3.03 22.92 45.81
N GLU A 186 -2.04 22.99 46.69
CA GLU A 186 -0.92 22.06 46.73
C GLU A 186 -1.22 20.92 47.69
N VAL A 187 -1.21 19.69 47.17
CA VAL A 187 -1.35 18.47 47.97
C VAL A 187 -0.19 17.53 47.62
N GLY A 188 0.78 17.42 48.52
CA GLY A 188 1.99 16.63 48.27
C GLY A 188 2.84 17.26 47.15
N SER A 189 3.14 16.49 46.10
CA SER A 189 3.85 16.97 44.91
C SER A 189 2.92 17.48 43.79
N ARG A 190 1.60 17.43 44.01
CA ARG A 190 0.58 17.66 42.97
C ARG A 190 -0.14 19.00 43.21
N GLN A 191 -0.42 19.69 42.11
CA GLN A 191 -1.13 20.98 42.09
C GLN A 191 -2.51 20.81 41.45
N TYR A 192 -3.53 21.41 42.08
CA TYR A 192 -4.91 21.36 41.62
C TYR A 192 -5.52 22.76 41.49
N VAL A 193 -6.32 22.95 40.44
CA VAL A 193 -7.22 24.09 40.27
C VAL A 193 -8.59 23.66 40.79
N LEU A 194 -9.12 24.42 41.75
CA LEU A 194 -10.48 24.26 42.24
C LEU A 194 -11.43 25.03 41.33
N ASP A 195 -12.50 24.36 40.94
CA ASP A 195 -13.60 24.87 40.12
C ASP A 195 -13.19 25.81 38.98
N VAL A 196 -13.06 25.22 37.80
CA VAL A 196 -12.74 25.94 36.56
C VAL A 196 -13.81 26.99 36.22
N LYS A 197 -15.05 26.84 36.69
CA LYS A 197 -16.11 27.84 36.46
C LYS A 197 -15.80 29.16 37.16
N ASP A 198 -15.29 29.12 38.39
CA ASP A 198 -14.88 30.31 39.13
C ASP A 198 -13.67 30.99 38.47
N LEU A 199 -12.79 30.20 37.85
CA LEU A 199 -11.61 30.71 37.18
C LEU A 199 -11.94 31.42 35.86
N LEU A 200 -12.85 30.86 35.09
CA LEU A 200 -13.23 31.35 33.76
C LEU A 200 -14.36 32.39 33.81
N SER A 201 -15.04 32.54 34.96
CA SER A 201 -16.04 33.60 35.18
C SER A 201 -15.43 34.97 35.49
N ASP A 202 -14.12 35.07 35.79
CA ASP A 202 -13.41 36.36 35.85
C ASP A 202 -12.99 36.76 34.43
N ASP A 203 -13.65 37.79 33.88
CA ASP A 203 -13.39 38.33 32.53
C ASP A 203 -11.90 38.61 32.27
N ARG A 204 -11.11 38.90 33.31
CA ARG A 204 -9.67 39.17 33.16
C ARG A 204 -8.87 37.95 32.73
N ASN A 205 -9.34 36.74 33.02
CA ASN A 205 -8.69 35.49 32.69
C ASN A 205 -9.03 34.99 31.27
N LEU A 206 -10.10 35.52 30.67
CA LEU A 206 -10.49 35.24 29.28
C LEU A 206 -9.70 36.05 28.24
N ASN A 207 -8.76 36.90 28.67
CA ASN A 207 -8.02 37.83 27.82
C ASN A 207 -6.95 37.19 26.91
N GLN A 208 -6.60 35.92 27.10
CA GLN A 208 -5.64 35.22 26.25
C GLN A 208 -6.16 33.83 25.83
N PRO A 209 -7.22 33.78 25.01
CA PRO A 209 -7.69 32.52 24.46
C PRO A 209 -6.69 31.96 23.45
N VAL A 210 -6.64 30.64 23.34
CA VAL A 210 -5.85 29.88 22.37
C VAL A 210 -6.78 28.88 21.71
N TYR A 211 -6.90 28.96 20.39
CA TYR A 211 -7.77 28.04 19.66
C TYR A 211 -7.11 26.66 19.51
N TYR A 212 -7.75 25.62 20.03
CA TYR A 212 -7.29 24.22 19.95
C TYR A 212 -8.40 23.28 19.42
N GLY A 213 -9.14 23.75 18.40
CA GLY A 213 -10.26 23.00 17.82
C GLY A 213 -9.93 22.13 16.61
N ALA A 214 -10.90 21.28 16.22
CA ALA A 214 -10.82 20.44 15.04
C ALA A 214 -10.70 21.29 13.75
N SER A 215 -9.92 20.79 12.79
CA SER A 215 -9.64 21.50 11.53
C SER A 215 -10.90 21.86 10.73
N ASN A 216 -11.98 21.11 10.88
CA ASN A 216 -13.22 21.29 10.12
C ASN A 216 -14.00 22.56 10.54
N GLU A 217 -14.10 22.83 11.84
CA GLU A 217 -14.82 23.99 12.36
C GLU A 217 -14.11 25.31 12.06
N LEU A 218 -12.78 25.29 12.05
CA LEU A 218 -11.95 26.43 11.68
C LEU A 218 -12.20 26.84 10.21
N MET A 219 -12.37 25.85 9.33
CA MET A 219 -12.66 26.07 7.91
C MET A 219 -14.08 26.62 7.69
N ASP A 220 -15.05 26.18 8.48
CA ASP A 220 -16.43 26.70 8.40
C ASP A 220 -16.57 28.12 8.93
N TRP A 221 -15.81 28.49 9.98
CA TRP A 221 -15.70 29.87 10.42
C TRP A 221 -15.10 30.77 9.33
N ALA A 222 -14.00 30.36 8.70
CA ALA A 222 -13.34 31.14 7.65
C ALA A 222 -14.24 31.34 6.42
N ARG A 223 -15.04 30.33 6.06
CA ARG A 223 -16.04 30.42 4.98
C ARG A 223 -17.10 31.49 5.24
N ARG A 224 -17.61 31.60 6.47
CA ARG A 224 -18.65 32.59 6.83
C ARG A 224 -18.11 34.02 6.81
N LYS A 225 -16.88 34.25 7.26
CA LYS A 225 -16.27 35.59 7.36
C LYS A 225 -15.86 36.21 6.04
N ILE A 226 -15.40 35.40 5.08
CA ILE A 226 -14.93 35.90 3.76
C ILE A 226 -16.09 36.10 2.76
N GLY A 227 -17.31 35.63 3.11
CA GLY A 227 -18.50 35.91 2.32
C GLY A 227 -18.49 35.26 0.95
N GLY A 228 -18.01 34.01 0.83
CA GLY A 228 -17.97 33.31 -0.46
C GLY A 228 -17.62 31.82 -0.31
N ALA A 229 -18.11 31.01 -1.25
CA ALA A 229 -17.89 29.57 -1.30
C ALA A 229 -16.40 29.25 -1.51
N TRP A 230 -15.76 28.67 -0.50
CA TRP A 230 -14.38 28.19 -0.58
C TRP A 230 -14.32 26.87 -1.36
N THR A 231 -13.75 26.88 -2.56
CA THR A 231 -13.26 25.67 -3.23
C THR A 231 -11.74 25.60 -3.11
N VAL A 232 -11.25 24.49 -2.55
CA VAL A 232 -9.83 24.24 -2.29
C VAL A 232 -9.16 23.82 -3.60
N ASP A 233 -8.88 24.78 -4.46
CA ASP A 233 -8.07 24.60 -5.66
C ASP A 233 -6.67 25.20 -5.43
N ALA A 234 -5.62 24.56 -5.96
CA ALA A 234 -4.22 24.89 -5.61
C ALA A 234 -3.81 26.32 -5.99
N ARG A 235 -4.42 26.90 -7.03
CA ARG A 235 -4.25 28.31 -7.42
C ARG A 235 -5.00 29.29 -6.51
N GLN A 236 -6.08 28.84 -5.88
CA GLN A 236 -6.94 29.63 -4.98
C GLN A 236 -6.37 29.67 -3.56
N LEU A 237 -5.61 28.66 -3.13
CA LEU A 237 -4.93 28.67 -1.83
C LEU A 237 -3.91 29.81 -1.69
N ARG A 238 -3.22 30.18 -2.77
CA ARG A 238 -2.34 31.37 -2.80
C ARG A 238 -3.13 32.68 -2.78
N GLN A 239 -4.22 32.78 -3.55
CA GLN A 239 -5.13 33.94 -3.50
C GLN A 239 -5.85 34.09 -2.15
N ILE A 240 -6.18 32.98 -1.49
CA ILE A 240 -6.77 32.94 -0.15
C ILE A 240 -5.71 33.32 0.88
N SER A 241 -4.45 32.88 0.74
CA SER A 241 -3.34 33.38 1.57
C SER A 241 -3.21 34.91 1.44
N ASP A 242 -3.23 35.45 0.22
CA ASP A 242 -3.15 36.90 -0.03
C ASP A 242 -4.39 37.69 0.44
N LEU A 243 -5.59 37.10 0.36
CA LEU A 243 -6.84 37.67 0.90
C LEU A 243 -6.87 37.64 2.43
N LEU A 244 -6.37 36.56 3.05
CA LEU A 244 -6.19 36.43 4.49
C LEU A 244 -5.18 37.45 5.03
N ASP A 245 -4.18 37.84 4.23
CA ASP A 245 -3.21 38.88 4.60
C ASP A 245 -3.81 40.30 4.61
N ASN A 246 -4.96 40.50 3.93
CA ASN A 246 -5.66 41.79 3.85
C ASN A 246 -6.93 41.89 4.73
N LEU A 247 -7.29 40.84 5.49
CA LEU A 247 -8.42 40.86 6.42
C LEU A 247 -8.04 41.53 7.74
N ASN A 248 -8.82 42.55 8.14
CA ASN A 248 -8.70 43.18 9.45
C ASN A 248 -9.62 42.45 10.44
N PRO A 249 -9.08 41.67 11.41
CA PRO A 249 -9.90 40.90 12.32
C PRO A 249 -10.60 41.79 13.34
N ASP A 250 -11.92 41.63 13.49
CA ASP A 250 -12.69 42.31 14.54
C ASP A 250 -12.67 41.44 15.79
N GLY A 251 -11.75 41.74 16.70
CA GLY A 251 -11.63 41.07 18.01
C GLY A 251 -10.51 40.02 18.09
N GLN A 252 -10.14 39.68 19.33
CA GLN A 252 -9.00 38.80 19.62
C GLN A 252 -9.21 37.37 19.11
N LEU A 253 -10.43 36.84 19.17
CA LEU A 253 -10.75 35.46 18.78
C LEU A 253 -10.58 35.21 17.28
N GLU A 254 -11.02 36.15 16.45
CA GLU A 254 -10.92 36.05 14.99
C GLU A 254 -9.47 36.10 14.52
N THR A 255 -8.67 36.93 15.19
CA THR A 255 -7.22 37.03 14.96
C THR A 255 -6.53 35.68 15.20
N LEU A 256 -6.93 34.96 16.26
CA LEU A 256 -6.36 33.66 16.63
C LEU A 256 -6.79 32.54 15.67
N LYS A 257 -8.08 32.51 15.27
CA LYS A 257 -8.58 31.57 14.27
C LYS A 257 -7.87 31.79 12.92
N LEU A 258 -7.68 33.04 12.51
CA LEU A 258 -6.98 33.39 11.29
C LEU A 258 -5.49 32.99 11.32
N ALA A 259 -4.80 33.19 12.45
CA ALA A 259 -3.40 32.78 12.62
C ALA A 259 -3.20 31.26 12.51
N ARG A 260 -4.09 30.47 13.14
CA ARG A 260 -4.04 29.00 13.07
C ARG A 260 -4.32 28.48 11.66
N LEU A 261 -5.30 29.07 10.98
CA LEU A 261 -5.66 28.72 9.62
C LEU A 261 -4.52 29.00 8.62
N ARG A 262 -3.80 30.12 8.78
CA ARG A 262 -2.58 30.42 7.99
C ARG A 262 -1.51 29.34 8.12
N GLN A 263 -1.26 28.82 9.32
CA GLN A 263 -0.28 27.75 9.54
C GLN A 263 -0.70 26.42 8.92
N LEU A 264 -1.99 26.08 8.97
CA LEU A 264 -2.53 24.85 8.37
C LEU A 264 -2.48 24.88 6.83
N ILE A 265 -2.76 26.05 6.23
CA ILE A 265 -2.69 26.21 4.76
C ILE A 265 -1.25 26.06 4.25
N ARG A 266 -0.25 26.54 4.99
CA ARG A 266 1.17 26.32 4.63
C ARG A 266 1.58 24.84 4.68
N GLY A 267 0.97 24.04 5.55
CA GLY A 267 1.19 22.59 5.59
C GLY A 267 0.37 21.80 4.55
N SER A 268 -0.70 22.38 3.99
CA SER A 268 -1.60 21.69 3.05
C SER A 268 -1.15 21.77 1.59
N GLU A 269 -0.25 22.68 1.20
CA GLU A 269 0.37 22.67 -0.15
C GLU A 269 1.11 21.34 -0.44
N GLU A 270 1.69 20.69 0.56
CA GLU A 270 2.33 19.37 0.44
C GLU A 270 1.32 18.20 0.39
N TRP A 271 0.17 18.31 1.07
CA TRP A 271 -0.84 17.23 1.10
C TRP A 271 -1.80 17.28 -0.09
N ILE A 272 -2.12 18.48 -0.59
CA ILE A 272 -3.08 18.70 -1.68
C ILE A 272 -2.48 18.35 -3.04
N SER A 273 -1.19 18.62 -3.24
CA SER A 273 -0.48 18.25 -4.47
C SER A 273 -0.21 16.74 -4.58
N GLY A 274 -0.13 16.03 -3.45
CA GLY A 274 0.27 14.60 -3.43
C GLY A 274 -0.82 13.59 -3.04
N LYS A 275 -1.70 13.89 -2.07
CA LYS A 275 -2.57 12.87 -1.43
C LYS A 275 -4.08 13.12 -1.55
N LEU A 276 -4.52 14.38 -1.71
CA LEU A 276 -5.95 14.74 -1.85
C LEU A 276 -6.66 14.10 -3.07
N PRO A 277 -6.04 14.01 -4.27
CA PRO A 277 -6.71 13.44 -5.45
C PRO A 277 -7.01 11.94 -5.33
N ALA A 278 -6.23 11.21 -4.52
CA ALA A 278 -6.45 9.81 -4.22
C ALA A 278 -7.58 9.65 -3.20
N PHE A 279 -7.59 10.48 -2.15
CA PHE A 279 -8.61 10.47 -1.10
C PHE A 279 -10.00 10.91 -1.60
N ALA A 280 -10.08 11.95 -2.44
CA ALA A 280 -11.36 12.44 -2.99
C ALA A 280 -12.00 11.43 -3.96
N ARG A 281 -11.19 10.70 -4.75
CA ARG A 281 -11.69 9.60 -5.57
C ARG A 281 -12.22 8.48 -4.69
N GLN A 282 -11.44 8.08 -3.69
CA GLN A 282 -11.82 7.05 -2.74
C GLN A 282 -13.14 7.38 -2.03
N PHE A 283 -13.33 8.61 -1.56
CA PHE A 283 -14.56 9.04 -0.88
C PHE A 283 -15.78 9.05 -1.83
N LEU A 284 -15.68 9.65 -3.02
CA LEU A 284 -16.79 9.75 -3.96
C LEU A 284 -17.22 8.39 -4.55
N THR A 285 -16.30 7.42 -4.64
CA THR A 285 -16.60 6.11 -5.23
C THR A 285 -16.82 5.00 -4.21
N GLU A 286 -16.18 5.02 -3.04
CA GLU A 286 -16.20 3.90 -2.07
C GLU A 286 -17.14 4.13 -0.88
N THR A 287 -17.53 5.38 -0.58
CA THR A 287 -18.46 5.67 0.53
C THR A 287 -19.88 5.96 0.03
N GLU A 288 -20.87 5.48 0.78
CA GLU A 288 -22.31 5.57 0.42
C GLU A 288 -22.81 7.02 0.40
N GLU A 289 -22.30 7.87 1.28
CA GLU A 289 -22.58 9.31 1.37
C GLU A 289 -22.05 10.10 0.16
N GLY A 290 -20.85 9.75 -0.33
CA GLY A 290 -20.25 10.35 -1.52
C GLY A 290 -21.02 10.05 -2.81
N ARG A 291 -21.63 8.85 -2.91
CA ARG A 291 -22.49 8.46 -4.04
C ARG A 291 -23.83 9.20 -4.04
N GLN A 292 -24.45 9.36 -2.88
CA GLN A 292 -25.72 10.10 -2.75
C GLN A 292 -25.58 11.58 -3.15
N PHE A 293 -24.50 12.24 -2.73
CA PHE A 293 -24.18 13.62 -3.13
C PHE A 293 -24.00 13.77 -4.65
N LEU A 294 -23.31 12.81 -5.28
CA LEU A 294 -23.10 12.79 -6.73
C LEU A 294 -24.44 12.63 -7.49
N ASP A 295 -25.33 11.79 -6.97
CA ASP A 295 -26.64 11.52 -7.58
C ASP A 295 -27.60 12.71 -7.51
N GLU A 296 -27.55 13.49 -6.43
CA GLU A 296 -28.35 14.72 -6.25
C GLU A 296 -27.86 15.85 -7.16
N TYR A 297 -26.54 16.01 -7.30
CA TYR A 297 -25.92 17.00 -8.18
C TYR A 297 -26.24 16.75 -9.67
N LEU A 298 -26.25 15.48 -10.10
CA LEU A 298 -26.59 15.08 -11.47
C LEU A 298 -28.06 15.32 -11.80
N ARG A 299 -28.97 15.12 -10.83
CA ARG A 299 -30.41 15.41 -11.01
C ARG A 299 -30.67 16.90 -11.25
N ASN A 300 -29.97 17.78 -10.54
CA ASN A 300 -30.23 19.22 -10.61
C ASN A 300 -29.64 19.90 -11.87
N ASN A 301 -28.60 19.33 -12.48
CA ASN A 301 -27.88 19.95 -13.60
C ASN A 301 -28.06 19.26 -14.96
N SER A 302 -28.85 18.19 -15.04
CA SER A 302 -28.97 17.33 -16.24
C SER A 302 -29.40 18.08 -17.52
N ASN A 303 -30.26 19.09 -17.40
CA ASN A 303 -30.80 19.83 -18.55
C ASN A 303 -29.75 20.72 -19.24
N ASP A 304 -28.85 21.34 -18.48
CA ASP A 304 -27.84 22.25 -19.04
C ASP A 304 -26.72 21.53 -19.77
N ILE A 305 -26.42 20.29 -19.40
CA ILE A 305 -25.46 19.47 -20.13
C ILE A 305 -26.08 18.88 -21.39
N TYR A 306 -27.34 18.44 -21.32
CA TYR A 306 -28.07 17.96 -22.51
C TYR A 306 -28.14 19.04 -23.60
N ASN A 307 -28.43 20.29 -23.22
CA ASN A 307 -28.50 21.41 -24.16
C ASN A 307 -27.16 21.72 -24.84
N ARG A 308 -26.02 21.57 -24.14
CA ARG A 308 -24.69 21.82 -24.71
C ARG A 308 -24.25 20.73 -25.69
N GLN A 309 -24.49 19.46 -25.36
CA GLN A 309 -24.19 18.35 -26.28
C GLN A 309 -25.05 18.41 -27.55
N ASN A 310 -26.31 18.84 -27.44
CA ASN A 310 -27.18 19.00 -28.60
C ASN A 310 -26.71 20.13 -29.54
N GLN A 311 -26.10 21.20 -29.00
CA GLN A 311 -25.51 22.27 -29.82
C GLN A 311 -24.27 21.82 -30.59
N GLU A 312 -23.39 21.01 -29.98
CA GLU A 312 -22.24 20.41 -30.69
C GLU A 312 -22.70 19.43 -31.78
N TRP A 313 -23.72 18.62 -31.49
CA TRP A 313 -24.31 17.71 -32.46
C TRP A 313 -24.84 18.45 -33.70
N GLN A 314 -25.52 19.59 -33.53
CA GLN A 314 -25.99 20.40 -34.66
C GLN A 314 -24.84 20.97 -35.49
N ARG A 315 -23.76 21.43 -34.85
CA ARG A 315 -22.59 21.99 -35.56
C ARG A 315 -21.89 20.96 -36.43
N LEU A 316 -21.63 19.76 -35.89
CA LEU A 316 -21.01 18.67 -36.67
C LEU A 316 -21.90 18.24 -37.85
N ASN A 317 -23.22 18.21 -37.66
CA ASN A 317 -24.16 17.85 -38.72
C ASN A 317 -24.13 18.83 -39.91
N ASP A 318 -24.05 20.13 -39.63
CA ASP A 318 -23.92 21.17 -40.66
C ASP A 318 -22.59 21.08 -41.42
N GLU A 319 -21.52 20.68 -40.75
CA GLU A 319 -20.18 20.53 -41.33
C GLU A 319 -20.11 19.32 -42.28
N VAL A 320 -20.67 18.17 -41.87
CA VAL A 320 -20.85 16.99 -42.73
C VAL A 320 -21.67 17.34 -43.99
N ARG A 321 -22.71 18.16 -43.84
CA ARG A 321 -23.54 18.59 -44.96
C ARG A 321 -22.77 19.44 -45.97
N LYS A 322 -21.98 20.43 -45.50
CA LYS A 322 -21.14 21.28 -46.36
C LYS A 322 -20.09 20.46 -47.13
N LEU A 323 -19.43 19.52 -46.46
CA LEU A 323 -18.44 18.63 -47.07
C LEU A 323 -19.07 17.73 -48.15
N ASN A 324 -20.29 17.25 -47.93
CA ASN A 324 -21.02 16.47 -48.93
C ASN A 324 -21.39 17.29 -50.18
N ASP A 325 -21.80 18.55 -50.00
CA ASP A 325 -22.09 19.45 -51.11
C ASP A 325 -20.83 19.80 -51.91
N GLU A 326 -19.68 19.98 -51.23
CA GLU A 326 -18.39 20.24 -51.89
C GLU A 326 -17.87 19.01 -52.66
N LEU A 327 -17.98 17.81 -52.08
CA LEU A 327 -17.69 16.55 -52.77
C LEU A 327 -18.55 16.35 -54.02
N ARG A 328 -19.84 16.72 -53.97
CA ARG A 328 -20.74 16.64 -55.12
C ARG A 328 -20.32 17.61 -56.23
N ARG A 329 -20.04 18.88 -55.89
CA ARG A 329 -19.58 19.89 -56.85
C ARG A 329 -18.29 19.49 -57.54
N ARG A 330 -17.32 18.95 -56.80
CA ARG A 330 -16.03 18.52 -57.36
C ARG A 330 -16.16 17.26 -58.20
N LYS A 331 -16.93 16.24 -57.77
CA LYS A 331 -17.21 15.05 -58.60
C LYS A 331 -17.87 15.40 -59.94
N SER A 332 -18.78 16.39 -59.95
CA SER A 332 -19.36 16.87 -61.21
C SER A 332 -18.37 17.64 -62.10
N ALA A 333 -17.35 18.28 -61.52
CA ALA A 333 -16.30 18.97 -62.26
C ALA A 333 -15.22 18.02 -62.82
N THR A 334 -14.89 16.95 -62.08
CA THR A 334 -13.98 15.87 -62.52
C THR A 334 -14.62 14.93 -63.56
N THR A 335 -15.88 15.18 -63.95
CA THR A 335 -16.53 14.50 -65.08
C THR A 335 -16.67 15.46 -66.27
N PRO A 336 -15.66 15.67 -67.13
CA PRO A 336 -15.86 16.39 -68.38
C PRO A 336 -16.33 15.44 -69.49
N SER A 337 -17.36 15.91 -70.18
CA SER A 337 -17.80 15.56 -71.53
C SER A 337 -16.76 14.83 -72.39
N VAL A 338 -17.23 13.73 -73.00
CA VAL A 338 -16.58 12.83 -73.97
C VAL A 338 -15.96 13.54 -75.20
N ASN A 339 -16.07 14.86 -75.35
CA ASN A 339 -15.60 15.54 -76.55
C ASN A 339 -14.57 16.64 -76.26
N GLY A 340 -13.30 16.29 -76.50
CA GLY A 340 -12.30 17.19 -77.09
C GLY A 340 -11.52 18.12 -76.15
N ALA A 341 -10.48 17.60 -75.50
CA ALA A 341 -9.14 18.19 -75.36
C ALA A 341 -8.34 17.36 -74.35
N ALA A 342 -7.11 16.99 -74.69
CA ALA A 342 -6.23 16.19 -73.85
C ALA A 342 -5.91 16.94 -72.53
N ALA A 343 -6.55 16.53 -71.44
CA ALA A 343 -6.16 16.95 -70.09
C ALA A 343 -4.92 16.17 -69.67
N SER A 344 -3.90 16.87 -69.19
CA SER A 344 -2.64 16.29 -68.72
C SER A 344 -2.91 15.24 -67.62
N PRO A 345 -2.34 14.03 -67.70
CA PRO A 345 -2.59 12.95 -66.74
C PRO A 345 -2.26 13.32 -65.29
N ASP A 346 -1.32 14.25 -65.08
CA ASP A 346 -0.93 14.73 -63.75
C ASP A 346 -2.00 15.58 -63.05
N LEU A 347 -2.80 16.35 -63.81
CA LEU A 347 -3.89 17.17 -63.25
C LEU A 347 -5.07 16.29 -62.82
N VAL A 348 -5.36 15.23 -63.58
CA VAL A 348 -6.41 14.25 -63.24
C VAL A 348 -6.02 13.47 -62.00
N LYS A 349 -4.73 13.11 -61.86
CA LYS A 349 -4.22 12.39 -60.69
C LYS A 349 -4.24 13.26 -59.43
N ALA A 350 -3.83 14.52 -59.53
CA ALA A 350 -3.90 15.47 -58.42
C ALA A 350 -5.33 15.76 -57.95
N GLU A 351 -6.30 15.83 -58.89
CA GLU A 351 -7.73 15.94 -58.57
C GLU A 351 -8.27 14.68 -57.88
N GLN A 352 -7.85 13.48 -58.31
CA GLN A 352 -8.24 12.21 -57.71
C GLN A 352 -7.66 12.02 -56.30
N ASP A 353 -6.40 12.39 -56.08
CA ASP A 353 -5.74 12.31 -54.77
C ASP A 353 -6.42 13.27 -53.78
N LYS A 354 -6.78 14.47 -54.23
CA LYS A 354 -7.49 15.46 -53.41
C LYS A 354 -8.94 15.07 -53.13
N LEU A 355 -9.59 14.37 -54.06
CA LEU A 355 -10.91 13.78 -53.85
C LEU A 355 -10.85 12.66 -52.81
N ALA A 356 -9.79 11.83 -52.84
CA ALA A 356 -9.55 10.77 -51.87
C ALA A 356 -9.32 11.34 -50.46
N GLU A 357 -8.54 12.41 -50.34
CA GLU A 357 -8.29 13.12 -49.09
C GLU A 357 -9.58 13.68 -48.49
N LEU A 358 -10.40 14.36 -49.30
CA LEU A 358 -11.69 14.91 -48.86
C LEU A 358 -12.70 13.81 -48.47
N THR A 359 -12.68 12.65 -49.15
CA THR A 359 -13.50 11.50 -48.74
C THR A 359 -13.04 10.88 -47.42
N ALA A 360 -11.73 10.79 -47.18
CA ALA A 360 -11.18 10.29 -45.92
C ALA A 360 -11.53 11.22 -44.76
N GLN A 361 -11.40 12.54 -44.95
CA GLN A 361 -11.82 13.54 -43.97
C GLN A 361 -13.32 13.43 -43.65
N ARG A 362 -14.18 13.28 -44.67
CA ARG A 362 -15.62 13.05 -44.47
C ARG A 362 -15.89 11.80 -43.63
N GLN A 363 -15.18 10.71 -43.89
CA GLN A 363 -15.42 9.42 -43.25
C GLN A 363 -15.06 9.45 -41.75
N VAL A 364 -13.99 10.18 -41.39
CA VAL A 364 -13.61 10.42 -39.99
C VAL A 364 -14.66 11.29 -39.27
N ILE A 365 -15.19 12.31 -39.93
CA ILE A 365 -16.23 13.18 -39.36
C ILE A 365 -17.57 12.43 -39.25
N GLU A 366 -17.94 11.56 -40.21
CA GLU A 366 -19.12 10.68 -40.10
C GLU A 366 -18.98 9.64 -38.98
N GLN A 367 -17.78 9.10 -38.76
CA GLN A 367 -17.49 8.20 -37.64
C GLN A 367 -17.66 8.91 -36.28
N SER A 368 -17.10 10.10 -36.11
CA SER A 368 -17.31 10.90 -34.90
C SER A 368 -18.77 11.33 -34.71
N PHE A 369 -19.49 11.69 -35.79
CA PHE A 369 -20.91 12.01 -35.74
C PHE A 369 -21.79 10.81 -35.35
N SER A 370 -21.48 9.62 -35.87
CA SER A 370 -22.21 8.39 -35.52
C SER A 370 -21.95 7.95 -34.07
N GLN A 371 -20.72 8.11 -33.56
CA GLN A 371 -20.39 7.90 -32.15
C GLN A 371 -21.18 8.87 -31.24
N LEU A 372 -21.13 10.17 -31.55
CA LEU A 372 -21.84 11.20 -30.78
C LEU A 372 -23.38 10.98 -30.78
N ARG A 373 -23.93 10.52 -31.91
CA ARG A 373 -25.35 10.16 -32.02
C ARG A 373 -25.71 8.94 -31.18
N HIS A 374 -24.84 7.93 -31.13
CA HIS A 374 -25.07 6.73 -30.33
C HIS A 374 -25.05 7.05 -28.83
N GLU A 375 -24.16 7.96 -28.41
CA GLU A 375 -24.04 8.47 -27.05
C GLU A 375 -25.25 9.29 -26.59
N LEU A 376 -25.95 9.98 -27.51
CA LEU A 376 -27.15 10.78 -27.20
C LEU A 376 -28.45 9.97 -27.14
N THR A 377 -28.56 8.85 -27.85
CA THR A 377 -29.77 8.00 -27.89
C THR A 377 -29.89 7.03 -26.72
N ASN A 378 -28.79 6.72 -26.03
CA ASN A 378 -28.79 5.89 -24.84
C ASN A 378 -29.03 6.79 -23.61
N ALA A 379 -30.30 6.98 -23.25
CA ALA A 379 -30.71 7.88 -22.16
C ALA A 379 -30.05 7.57 -20.80
N ASP A 380 -29.58 6.34 -20.58
CA ASP A 380 -28.93 5.90 -19.33
C ASP A 380 -27.43 6.25 -19.28
N ASP A 381 -26.76 6.44 -20.42
CA ASP A 381 -25.32 6.76 -20.53
C ASP A 381 -25.01 8.25 -20.44
N VAL A 382 -26.01 9.12 -20.62
CA VAL A 382 -25.84 10.58 -20.53
C VAL A 382 -25.28 10.95 -19.15
N ARG A 383 -25.67 10.23 -18.10
CA ARG A 383 -25.25 10.40 -16.69
C ARG A 383 -23.75 10.05 -16.48
N LEU A 384 -23.23 9.06 -17.22
CA LEU A 384 -21.84 8.60 -17.16
C LEU A 384 -20.91 9.47 -18.02
N ASN A 385 -21.41 9.94 -19.17
CA ASN A 385 -20.70 10.87 -20.05
C ASN A 385 -20.71 12.31 -19.51
N LEU A 386 -21.71 12.67 -18.71
CA LEU A 386 -21.78 13.88 -17.87
C LEU A 386 -20.63 13.96 -16.85
N LEU A 387 -20.34 12.82 -16.22
CA LEU A 387 -19.24 12.63 -15.28
C LEU A 387 -17.88 12.81 -15.96
N ARG A 388 -17.74 12.31 -17.20
CA ARG A 388 -16.55 12.54 -18.04
C ARG A 388 -16.46 13.99 -18.52
N ALA A 389 -17.58 14.62 -18.89
CA ALA A 389 -17.63 16.00 -19.33
C ALA A 389 -17.27 17.00 -18.22
N LYS A 390 -17.62 16.74 -16.95
CA LYS A 390 -17.22 17.58 -15.80
C LYS A 390 -15.71 17.69 -15.64
N THR A 391 -14.99 16.56 -15.76
CA THR A 391 -13.52 16.55 -15.75
C THR A 391 -12.89 17.30 -16.91
N TYR A 392 -13.55 17.37 -18.07
CA TYR A 392 -13.11 18.17 -19.22
C TYR A 392 -13.55 19.65 -19.13
N LEU A 393 -14.69 19.95 -18.49
CA LEU A 393 -15.21 21.30 -18.35
C LEU A 393 -14.46 22.11 -17.28
N ASP A 394 -14.05 21.46 -16.19
CA ASP A 394 -13.15 22.06 -15.18
C ASP A 394 -11.79 22.44 -15.80
N VAL A 395 -11.39 21.76 -16.88
CA VAL A 395 -10.18 22.05 -17.67
C VAL A 395 -10.44 23.13 -18.74
N LEU A 396 -11.67 23.23 -19.27
CA LEU A 396 -12.07 24.16 -20.35
C LEU A 396 -12.52 25.55 -19.85
N GLU A 397 -12.99 25.71 -18.61
CA GLU A 397 -13.39 27.01 -18.04
C GLU A 397 -12.22 27.92 -17.64
N GLY A 398 -10.98 27.53 -17.93
CA GLY A 398 -9.89 28.48 -18.09
C GLY A 398 -9.41 29.14 -16.80
N ARG A 399 -8.86 28.34 -15.87
CA ARG A 399 -7.61 28.77 -15.23
C ARG A 399 -6.45 28.60 -16.23
N THR A 400 -6.49 29.46 -17.26
CA THR A 400 -5.50 29.80 -18.31
C THR A 400 -5.03 28.62 -19.20
N GLY A 401 -5.25 28.54 -20.52
CA GLY A 401 -5.40 29.60 -21.52
C GLY A 401 -4.14 29.76 -22.39
N ARG A 402 -3.84 28.75 -23.24
CA ARG A 402 -3.08 28.70 -24.54
C ARG A 402 -1.66 29.35 -24.66
N PRO A 403 -0.84 28.97 -25.68
CA PRO A 403 -0.99 27.93 -26.70
C PRO A 403 -0.10 26.72 -26.43
N VAL A 404 -0.46 25.58 -27.03
CA VAL A 404 0.45 24.45 -27.24
C VAL A 404 1.67 25.01 -28.02
N PRO A 405 2.90 25.06 -27.46
CA PRO A 405 4.05 24.96 -28.34
C PRO A 405 3.89 23.63 -29.04
N ALA A 406 4.16 23.57 -30.33
CA ALA A 406 4.08 22.38 -31.17
C ALA A 406 4.98 21.20 -30.72
N ASP A 407 5.44 21.20 -29.47
CA ASP A 407 6.28 20.21 -28.80
C ASP A 407 5.65 19.86 -27.45
N THR A 408 4.47 19.22 -27.44
CA THR A 408 4.24 18.21 -26.40
C THR A 408 5.33 17.15 -26.60
N PRO A 409 6.14 16.81 -25.58
CA PRO A 409 6.65 15.45 -25.53
C PRO A 409 5.39 14.58 -25.63
N SER A 410 5.35 13.77 -26.67
CA SER A 410 4.36 12.74 -26.90
C SER A 410 3.98 12.02 -25.59
N LEU A 411 2.90 11.21 -25.61
CA LEU A 411 2.90 9.89 -24.95
C LEU A 411 4.35 9.43 -24.84
N PRO A 412 4.88 8.87 -23.73
CA PRO A 412 6.24 8.32 -23.79
C PRO A 412 6.25 7.48 -25.06
N SER A 413 7.03 7.97 -26.03
CA SER A 413 6.67 7.70 -27.41
C SER A 413 6.67 6.20 -27.55
N ALA A 414 5.87 5.68 -28.47
CA ALA A 414 6.20 4.39 -29.07
C ALA A 414 7.64 4.36 -29.69
N ASN A 415 8.49 5.39 -29.46
CA ASN A 415 9.86 5.58 -29.88
C ASN A 415 10.87 5.70 -28.70
N SER A 416 10.68 4.98 -27.60
CA SER A 416 11.88 4.52 -26.88
C SER A 416 11.79 3.02 -26.71
N LEU A 417 12.23 2.31 -27.75
CA LEU A 417 12.90 1.01 -27.58
C LEU A 417 13.78 1.15 -26.32
N PRO A 418 13.50 0.44 -25.23
CA PRO A 418 14.43 0.47 -24.13
C PRO A 418 15.69 -0.26 -24.60
N THR A 419 16.82 0.44 -24.48
CA THR A 419 18.15 -0.14 -24.55
C THR A 419 18.58 -0.56 -25.96
N PHE A 420 19.82 -0.21 -26.32
CA PHE A 420 20.54 -0.55 -27.54
C PHE A 420 20.18 -2.00 -27.99
N LEU A 421 19.35 -2.19 -29.03
CA LEU A 421 19.10 -3.54 -29.55
C LEU A 421 20.38 -4.07 -30.17
N ARG A 422 20.71 -5.34 -29.93
CA ARG A 422 21.92 -5.93 -30.52
C ARG A 422 21.71 -6.16 -32.03
N PRO A 423 22.53 -5.56 -32.90
CA PRO A 423 22.33 -5.64 -34.35
C PRO A 423 22.65 -7.01 -34.94
N VAL A 424 23.49 -7.81 -34.26
CA VAL A 424 23.94 -9.13 -34.70
C VAL A 424 23.81 -10.11 -33.55
N THR A 425 23.32 -11.32 -33.83
CA THR A 425 23.31 -12.44 -32.89
C THR A 425 24.75 -12.91 -32.62
N PRO A 426 25.29 -12.72 -31.40
CA PRO A 426 26.63 -13.21 -31.05
C PRO A 426 26.64 -14.75 -30.98
N ASP A 427 27.82 -15.37 -30.86
CA ASP A 427 27.84 -16.77 -30.44
C ASP A 427 27.43 -16.88 -28.96
N ALA A 428 26.72 -17.94 -28.56
CA ALA A 428 26.21 -18.02 -27.20
C ALA A 428 27.30 -18.16 -26.15
N ARG A 429 28.46 -18.75 -26.50
CA ARG A 429 29.64 -18.75 -25.61
C ARG A 429 30.12 -17.32 -25.36
N GLN A 430 30.31 -16.55 -26.42
CA GLN A 430 30.71 -15.14 -26.33
C GLN A 430 29.72 -14.32 -25.51
N TYR A 431 28.42 -14.49 -25.77
CA TYR A 431 27.37 -13.81 -25.02
C TYR A 431 27.37 -14.20 -23.53
N THR A 432 27.55 -15.47 -23.22
CA THR A 432 27.62 -15.95 -21.83
C THR A 432 28.83 -15.35 -21.10
N SER A 433 29.99 -15.26 -21.78
CA SER A 433 31.19 -14.62 -21.23
C SER A 433 31.02 -13.12 -21.02
N GLU A 434 30.33 -12.42 -21.93
CA GLU A 434 30.00 -11.00 -21.76
C GLU A 434 29.07 -10.77 -20.55
N VAL A 435 28.03 -11.60 -20.40
CA VAL A 435 27.13 -11.57 -19.25
C VAL A 435 27.88 -11.87 -17.96
N GLN A 436 28.79 -12.84 -17.97
CA GLN A 436 29.64 -13.15 -16.81
C GLN A 436 30.52 -11.95 -16.43
N GLY A 437 31.23 -11.35 -17.39
CA GLY A 437 32.07 -10.18 -17.15
C GLY A 437 31.28 -8.99 -16.58
N TRP A 438 30.06 -8.75 -17.10
CA TRP A 438 29.17 -7.72 -16.56
C TRP A 438 28.76 -8.01 -15.10
N LEU A 439 28.48 -9.28 -14.77
CA LEU A 439 28.12 -9.69 -13.41
C LEU A 439 29.30 -9.55 -12.44
N ASP A 440 30.51 -9.90 -12.89
CA ASP A 440 31.76 -9.71 -12.14
C ASP A 440 32.00 -8.22 -11.85
N GLU A 441 31.87 -7.35 -12.86
CA GLU A 441 31.98 -5.88 -12.71
C GLU A 441 30.92 -5.30 -11.77
N ALA A 442 29.71 -5.87 -11.79
CA ALA A 442 28.66 -5.48 -10.85
C ALA A 442 28.98 -5.93 -9.40
N GLY A 443 30.00 -6.76 -9.17
CA GLY A 443 30.37 -7.26 -7.85
C GLY A 443 29.69 -8.58 -7.48
N ARG A 444 29.30 -9.39 -8.47
CA ARG A 444 28.73 -10.73 -8.26
C ARG A 444 29.44 -11.76 -9.12
N SER A 445 30.46 -12.39 -8.56
CA SER A 445 31.19 -13.45 -9.26
C SER A 445 30.43 -14.77 -9.27
N LEU A 446 30.24 -15.31 -10.47
CA LEU A 446 29.58 -16.58 -10.75
C LEU A 446 30.42 -17.39 -11.72
N GLU A 447 30.42 -18.72 -11.56
CA GLU A 447 31.06 -19.61 -12.51
C GLU A 447 30.36 -19.53 -13.88
N PHE A 448 31.13 -19.65 -14.96
CA PHE A 448 30.62 -19.61 -16.33
C PHE A 448 29.47 -20.60 -16.56
N ASN A 449 29.62 -21.82 -16.03
CA ASN A 449 28.60 -22.88 -16.13
C ASN A 449 27.30 -22.53 -15.41
N ASP A 450 27.36 -21.82 -14.27
CA ASP A 450 26.16 -21.38 -13.57
C ASP A 450 25.46 -20.25 -14.36
N VAL A 451 26.23 -19.30 -14.94
CA VAL A 451 25.67 -18.25 -15.81
C VAL A 451 25.02 -18.85 -17.07
N ALA A 452 25.71 -19.76 -17.75
CA ALA A 452 25.18 -20.50 -18.90
C ALA A 452 23.87 -21.21 -18.54
N ASN A 453 23.85 -21.88 -17.39
CA ASN A 453 22.68 -22.55 -16.86
C ASN A 453 21.50 -21.60 -16.63
N TYR A 454 21.71 -20.45 -15.98
CA TYR A 454 20.64 -19.46 -15.77
C TYR A 454 20.07 -18.97 -17.10
N LEU A 455 20.94 -18.65 -18.08
CA LEU A 455 20.50 -18.15 -19.39
C LEU A 455 19.71 -19.20 -20.19
N ILE A 456 20.19 -20.46 -20.22
CA ILE A 456 19.48 -21.57 -20.87
C ILE A 456 18.11 -21.74 -20.21
N THR A 457 18.07 -21.90 -18.88
CA THR A 457 16.84 -22.21 -18.16
C THR A 457 15.80 -21.09 -18.26
N LEU A 458 16.22 -19.82 -18.15
CA LEU A 458 15.32 -18.67 -18.32
C LEU A 458 14.75 -18.56 -19.73
N GLN A 459 15.53 -18.92 -20.75
CA GLN A 459 15.06 -18.83 -22.13
C GLN A 459 14.12 -19.99 -22.49
N GLN A 460 14.42 -21.20 -22.00
CA GLN A 460 13.68 -22.43 -22.31
C GLN A 460 12.43 -22.63 -21.45
N SER A 461 12.43 -22.15 -20.20
CA SER A 461 11.33 -22.36 -19.24
C SER A 461 10.46 -21.12 -19.09
N PHE A 462 9.14 -21.27 -19.22
CA PHE A 462 8.20 -20.17 -19.00
C PHE A 462 8.18 -19.68 -17.55
N LEU A 463 8.31 -20.60 -16.59
CA LEU A 463 8.44 -20.33 -15.15
C LEU A 463 9.74 -20.92 -14.63
N THR A 464 10.61 -20.08 -14.08
CA THR A 464 11.85 -20.49 -13.40
C THR A 464 11.77 -20.13 -11.93
N VAL A 465 11.97 -21.11 -11.05
CA VAL A 465 11.92 -20.94 -9.59
C VAL A 465 13.35 -20.95 -9.04
N LEU A 466 13.73 -19.89 -8.35
CA LEU A 466 14.98 -19.79 -7.60
C LEU A 466 14.72 -20.10 -6.13
N ALA A 467 15.22 -21.26 -5.68
CA ALA A 467 15.04 -21.74 -4.32
C ALA A 467 16.31 -21.56 -3.50
N GLY A 468 16.21 -20.95 -2.32
CA GLY A 468 17.37 -20.71 -1.45
C GLY A 468 16.94 -20.24 -0.07
N LEU A 469 17.85 -20.31 0.91
CA LEU A 469 17.62 -19.70 2.23
C LEU A 469 17.40 -18.17 2.11
N PRO A 470 16.76 -17.53 3.09
CA PRO A 470 16.70 -16.07 3.16
C PRO A 470 18.12 -15.47 3.13
N GLY A 471 18.29 -14.34 2.43
CA GLY A 471 19.58 -13.63 2.37
C GLY A 471 20.62 -14.13 1.34
N VAL A 472 20.37 -15.21 0.59
CA VAL A 472 21.32 -15.69 -0.45
C VAL A 472 21.35 -14.84 -1.75
N GLY A 473 20.68 -13.68 -1.75
CA GLY A 473 20.67 -12.76 -2.88
C GLY A 473 19.91 -13.25 -4.11
N LYS A 474 18.77 -13.94 -3.94
CA LYS A 474 17.92 -14.46 -5.04
C LYS A 474 17.35 -13.34 -5.89
N THR A 475 16.68 -12.38 -5.26
CA THR A 475 16.08 -11.21 -5.91
C THR A 475 17.15 -10.39 -6.63
N SER A 476 18.28 -10.12 -5.95
CA SER A 476 19.43 -9.44 -6.53
C SER A 476 20.03 -10.18 -7.73
N LEU A 477 19.94 -11.52 -7.80
CA LEU A 477 20.45 -12.30 -8.93
C LEU A 477 19.66 -11.98 -10.19
N VAL A 478 18.34 -12.01 -10.06
CA VAL A 478 17.44 -11.75 -11.19
C VAL A 478 17.55 -10.31 -11.65
N THR A 479 17.61 -9.35 -10.74
CA THR A 479 17.79 -7.93 -11.10
C THR A 479 19.10 -7.69 -11.83
N ARG A 480 20.20 -8.31 -11.37
CA ARG A 480 21.51 -8.20 -12.03
C ARG A 480 21.54 -8.93 -13.38
N LEU A 481 20.95 -10.12 -13.48
CA LEU A 481 20.81 -10.83 -14.76
C LEU A 481 19.99 -10.02 -15.77
N ALA A 482 18.92 -9.36 -15.34
CA ALA A 482 18.14 -8.47 -16.19
C ALA A 482 18.98 -7.27 -16.67
N GLY A 483 19.82 -6.71 -15.79
CA GLY A 483 20.81 -5.70 -16.17
C GLY A 483 21.81 -6.19 -17.22
N ALA A 484 22.39 -7.37 -17.00
CA ALA A 484 23.35 -8.02 -17.90
C ALA A 484 22.74 -8.43 -19.25
N THR A 485 21.42 -8.54 -19.36
CA THR A 485 20.72 -8.93 -20.60
C THR A 485 20.05 -7.74 -21.30
N GLY A 486 20.23 -6.52 -20.78
CA GLY A 486 19.65 -5.31 -21.34
C GLY A 486 18.17 -5.07 -21.00
N LEU A 487 17.60 -5.88 -20.12
CA LEU A 487 16.18 -5.92 -19.73
C LEU A 487 15.82 -4.99 -18.56
N THR A 488 16.65 -3.99 -18.22
CA THR A 488 16.42 -3.09 -17.07
C THR A 488 15.05 -2.41 -17.09
N ASN A 489 14.58 -1.93 -18.24
CA ASN A 489 13.28 -1.29 -18.42
C ASN A 489 12.16 -2.28 -18.84
N ARG A 490 12.46 -3.58 -18.84
CA ARG A 490 11.56 -4.69 -19.21
C ARG A 490 11.57 -5.82 -18.16
N LEU A 491 11.91 -5.45 -16.93
CA LEU A 491 11.79 -6.28 -15.74
C LEU A 491 10.70 -5.69 -14.84
N LEU A 492 9.59 -6.40 -14.69
CA LEU A 492 8.58 -6.07 -13.69
C LEU A 492 8.87 -6.86 -12.41
N THR A 493 9.12 -6.17 -11.30
CA THR A 493 9.29 -6.82 -9.98
C THR A 493 7.98 -6.73 -9.21
N VAL A 494 7.40 -7.88 -8.86
CA VAL A 494 6.14 -8.01 -8.16
C VAL A 494 6.39 -8.62 -6.79
N PRO A 495 6.31 -7.83 -5.69
CA PRO A 495 6.37 -8.37 -4.34
C PRO A 495 5.06 -9.12 -4.04
N VAL A 496 5.13 -10.43 -3.82
CA VAL A 496 3.94 -11.25 -3.57
C VAL A 496 3.43 -11.02 -2.16
N GLY A 497 2.16 -10.63 -2.04
CA GLY A 497 1.51 -10.41 -0.75
C GLY A 497 1.08 -11.72 -0.08
N ARG A 498 0.96 -11.69 1.26
CA ARG A 498 0.32 -12.78 2.01
C ARG A 498 -1.20 -12.75 1.77
N GLY A 499 -1.79 -13.92 1.59
CA GLY A 499 -3.24 -14.06 1.42
C GLY A 499 -3.75 -13.80 -0.01
N TRP A 500 -2.88 -13.86 -1.02
CA TRP A 500 -3.32 -13.85 -2.41
C TRP A 500 -4.03 -15.17 -2.73
N THR A 501 -5.26 -15.07 -3.22
CA THR A 501 -6.14 -16.23 -3.41
C THR A 501 -6.70 -16.33 -4.82
N SER A 502 -6.47 -15.33 -5.68
CA SER A 502 -7.04 -15.32 -7.03
C SER A 502 -6.14 -14.60 -8.04
N ALA A 503 -6.37 -14.86 -9.34
CA ALA A 503 -5.70 -14.13 -10.42
C ALA A 503 -5.99 -12.62 -10.42
N ALA A 504 -7.06 -12.19 -9.74
CA ALA A 504 -7.39 -10.78 -9.56
C ALA A 504 -6.35 -10.03 -8.72
N ASP A 505 -5.66 -10.72 -7.81
CA ASP A 505 -4.59 -10.14 -6.99
C ASP A 505 -3.33 -9.84 -7.84
N LEU A 506 -3.08 -10.67 -8.86
CA LEU A 506 -1.91 -10.55 -9.73
C LEU A 506 -2.15 -9.68 -10.97
N ILE A 507 -3.28 -9.85 -11.67
CA ILE A 507 -3.56 -9.15 -12.95
C ILE A 507 -4.57 -8.01 -12.72
N GLY A 508 -5.62 -8.28 -11.94
CA GLY A 508 -6.79 -7.42 -11.81
C GLY A 508 -8.06 -8.15 -12.22
N TYR A 509 -9.19 -7.48 -12.13
CA TYR A 509 -10.48 -8.06 -12.47
C TYR A 509 -11.33 -7.11 -13.28
N TYR A 510 -12.19 -7.67 -14.12
CA TYR A 510 -13.23 -6.89 -14.74
C TYR A 510 -14.35 -6.64 -13.75
N ASN A 511 -14.68 -5.37 -13.54
CA ASN A 511 -15.81 -5.00 -12.70
C ASN A 511 -17.06 -4.85 -13.57
N PRO A 512 -18.06 -5.77 -13.47
CA PRO A 512 -19.27 -5.71 -14.28
C PRO A 512 -20.12 -4.46 -14.01
N PHE A 513 -19.96 -3.84 -12.83
CA PHE A 513 -20.70 -2.62 -12.47
C PHE A 513 -20.12 -1.36 -13.09
N THR A 514 -18.80 -1.30 -13.32
CA THR A 514 -18.14 -0.12 -13.93
C THR A 514 -17.77 -0.33 -15.39
N GLU A 515 -18.10 -1.50 -15.92
CA GLU A 515 -17.72 -2.02 -17.24
C GLU A 515 -16.27 -1.81 -17.66
N GLN A 516 -15.37 -1.84 -16.68
CA GLN A 516 -13.95 -1.58 -16.87
C GLN A 516 -13.11 -2.65 -16.20
N PHE A 517 -12.00 -3.00 -16.84
CA PHE A 517 -10.97 -3.81 -16.22
C PHE A 517 -10.24 -2.97 -15.17
N GLN A 518 -10.30 -3.41 -13.91
CA GLN A 518 -9.60 -2.79 -12.79
C GLN A 518 -8.25 -3.48 -12.64
N PRO A 519 -7.13 -2.84 -13.02
CA PRO A 519 -5.81 -3.44 -12.91
C PRO A 519 -5.40 -3.61 -11.45
N ALA A 520 -4.67 -4.69 -11.16
CA ALA A 520 -4.04 -4.88 -9.86
C ALA A 520 -2.87 -3.90 -9.64
N ARG A 521 -2.49 -3.69 -8.37
CA ARG A 521 -1.36 -2.83 -7.97
C ARG A 521 0.01 -3.34 -8.44
N THR A 522 0.07 -4.53 -9.04
CA THR A 522 1.28 -5.22 -9.49
C THR A 522 1.87 -4.63 -10.77
N GLY A 523 1.07 -3.92 -11.59
CA GLY A 523 1.48 -3.43 -12.90
C GLY A 523 1.51 -4.48 -14.02
N LEU A 524 1.13 -5.74 -13.74
CA LEU A 524 1.19 -6.82 -14.75
C LEU A 524 0.22 -6.61 -15.92
N TYR A 525 -0.94 -5.98 -15.67
CA TYR A 525 -1.89 -5.64 -16.73
C TYR A 525 -1.31 -4.67 -17.77
N GLU A 526 -0.49 -3.71 -17.34
CA GLU A 526 0.19 -2.77 -18.24
C GLU A 526 1.22 -3.49 -19.11
N VAL A 527 1.95 -4.46 -18.53
CA VAL A 527 2.89 -5.33 -19.26
C VAL A 527 2.15 -6.19 -20.30
N ILE A 528 1.04 -6.82 -19.92
CA ILE A 528 0.20 -7.62 -20.83
C ILE A 528 -0.29 -6.75 -22.00
N SER A 529 -0.80 -5.55 -21.69
CA SER A 529 -1.30 -4.60 -22.70
C SER A 529 -0.19 -4.12 -23.62
N ARG A 530 1.02 -3.91 -23.08
CA ARG A 530 2.21 -3.55 -23.86
C ARG A 530 2.63 -4.68 -24.80
N LEU A 531 2.68 -5.92 -24.30
CA LEU A 531 3.04 -7.09 -25.11
C LEU A 531 2.03 -7.32 -26.25
N ASP A 532 0.74 -7.13 -25.99
CA ASP A 532 -0.31 -7.22 -27.01
C ASP A 532 -0.15 -6.16 -28.11
N ALA A 533 0.23 -4.93 -27.74
CA ALA A 533 0.55 -3.89 -28.71
C ALA A 533 1.83 -4.18 -29.52
N GLU A 534 2.87 -4.74 -28.88
CA GLU A 534 4.14 -5.10 -29.51
C GLU A 534 3.97 -6.28 -30.48
N GLN A 535 3.21 -7.31 -30.08
CA GLN A 535 2.91 -8.46 -30.93
C GLN A 535 2.12 -8.05 -32.17
N ARG A 536 1.15 -7.13 -32.05
CA ARG A 536 0.41 -6.57 -33.20
C ARG A 536 1.28 -5.77 -34.15
N ARG A 537 2.42 -5.24 -33.69
CA ARG A 537 3.44 -4.57 -34.52
C ARG A 537 4.50 -5.53 -35.07
N ALA A 538 4.41 -6.82 -34.74
CA ALA A 538 5.39 -7.86 -35.02
C ALA A 538 6.78 -7.63 -34.35
N ASP A 539 6.81 -6.86 -33.25
CA ASP A 539 8.02 -6.63 -32.46
C ASP A 539 8.07 -7.63 -31.29
N GLU A 540 8.74 -8.77 -31.47
CA GLU A 540 8.88 -9.76 -30.39
C GLU A 540 10.08 -9.45 -29.48
N LEU A 541 9.81 -8.77 -28.37
CA LEU A 541 10.82 -8.35 -27.40
C LEU A 541 10.65 -9.10 -26.07
N PRO A 542 11.75 -9.51 -25.40
CA PRO A 542 11.64 -10.26 -24.16
C PRO A 542 11.15 -9.38 -23.01
N HIS A 543 10.40 -9.95 -22.08
CA HIS A 543 9.96 -9.27 -20.86
C HIS A 543 9.99 -10.25 -19.69
N TRP A 544 10.62 -9.85 -18.58
CA TRP A 544 10.73 -10.68 -17.39
C TRP A 544 9.82 -10.16 -16.28
N VAL A 545 9.11 -11.07 -15.63
CA VAL A 545 8.30 -10.78 -14.44
C VAL A 545 8.90 -11.56 -13.27
N LEU A 546 9.44 -10.83 -12.30
CA LEU A 546 10.00 -11.36 -11.07
C LEU A 546 8.92 -11.39 -9.99
N LEU A 547 8.48 -12.59 -9.60
CA LEU A 547 7.61 -12.82 -8.44
C LEU A 547 8.51 -13.00 -7.21
N ASP A 548 8.61 -11.94 -6.40
CA ASP A 548 9.46 -11.97 -5.21
C ASP A 548 8.71 -12.59 -4.02
N GLU A 549 9.35 -13.55 -3.35
CA GLU A 549 8.78 -14.39 -2.30
C GLU A 549 7.47 -15.07 -2.73
N ALA A 550 7.51 -15.68 -3.91
CA ALA A 550 6.33 -16.22 -4.59
C ALA A 550 5.53 -17.25 -3.79
N ASN A 551 6.17 -17.92 -2.82
CA ASN A 551 5.54 -18.90 -1.95
C ASN A 551 5.06 -18.34 -0.58
N LEU A 552 4.93 -17.02 -0.44
CA LEU A 552 4.16 -16.41 0.65
C LEU A 552 2.65 -16.66 0.55
N SER A 553 2.18 -16.93 -0.66
CA SER A 553 0.81 -17.36 -0.96
C SER A 553 0.85 -18.55 -1.92
N PRO A 554 -0.19 -19.41 -1.99
CA PRO A 554 -0.21 -20.53 -2.92
C PRO A 554 -0.14 -20.06 -4.38
N LEU A 555 1.01 -20.24 -5.02
CA LEU A 555 1.29 -19.75 -6.37
C LEU A 555 0.27 -20.23 -7.41
N GLU A 556 -0.26 -21.44 -7.27
CA GLU A 556 -1.28 -22.00 -8.16
C GLU A 556 -2.62 -21.25 -8.17
N HIS A 557 -2.92 -20.45 -7.16
CA HIS A 557 -4.18 -19.71 -7.06
C HIS A 557 -4.12 -18.39 -7.82
N TYR A 558 -3.09 -17.57 -7.55
CA TYR A 558 -2.97 -16.27 -8.20
C TYR A 558 -2.31 -16.33 -9.58
N TRP A 559 -1.60 -17.41 -9.90
CA TRP A 559 -0.98 -17.64 -11.21
C TRP A 559 -1.78 -18.61 -12.09
N SER A 560 -3.04 -18.89 -11.74
CA SER A 560 -3.88 -19.90 -12.41
C SER A 560 -4.01 -19.69 -13.92
N ASP A 561 -4.14 -18.44 -14.37
CA ASP A 561 -4.40 -18.11 -15.78
C ASP A 561 -3.19 -18.39 -16.68
N PHE A 562 -1.99 -18.43 -16.09
CA PHE A 562 -0.74 -18.71 -16.76
C PHE A 562 -0.39 -20.21 -16.79
N MET A 563 -1.10 -21.06 -16.04
CA MET A 563 -0.87 -22.52 -16.01
C MET A 563 -1.12 -23.22 -17.35
N ARG A 564 -1.97 -22.64 -18.21
CA ARG A 564 -2.19 -23.11 -19.59
C ARG A 564 -1.10 -22.59 -20.52
N LEU A 565 -0.69 -21.35 -20.33
CA LEU A 565 0.32 -20.67 -21.15
C LEU A 565 1.74 -21.24 -20.96
N SER A 566 1.99 -21.96 -19.88
CA SER A 566 3.25 -22.67 -19.66
C SER A 566 3.44 -23.88 -20.59
N ASP A 567 2.38 -24.34 -21.24
CA ASP A 567 2.44 -25.52 -22.09
C ASP A 567 2.95 -25.14 -23.48
N PRO A 568 3.97 -25.84 -24.03
CA PRO A 568 4.59 -25.45 -25.30
C PRO A 568 3.65 -25.58 -26.51
N GLU A 569 2.54 -26.32 -26.35
CA GLU A 569 1.50 -26.51 -27.36
C GLU A 569 0.39 -25.43 -27.27
N ALA A 570 0.38 -24.61 -26.22
CA ALA A 570 -0.62 -23.57 -26.03
C ALA A 570 -0.28 -22.32 -26.84
N GLU A 571 -1.30 -21.71 -27.44
CA GLU A 571 -1.15 -20.38 -28.01
C GLU A 571 -0.87 -19.36 -26.89
N PRO A 572 0.05 -18.41 -27.08
CA PRO A 572 0.40 -17.40 -26.08
C PRO A 572 -0.68 -16.30 -25.99
N VAL A 573 -1.93 -16.70 -25.78
CA VAL A 573 -3.12 -15.84 -25.73
C VAL A 573 -3.73 -15.93 -24.34
N LEU A 574 -3.68 -14.83 -23.60
CA LEU A 574 -4.32 -14.69 -22.31
C LEU A 574 -5.72 -14.15 -22.50
N THR A 575 -6.72 -14.86 -21.99
CA THR A 575 -8.11 -14.41 -22.07
C THR A 575 -8.55 -13.81 -20.75
N LEU A 576 -8.83 -12.51 -20.74
CA LEU A 576 -9.33 -11.79 -19.56
C LEU A 576 -10.81 -11.46 -19.75
N THR A 577 -11.59 -11.43 -18.67
CA THR A 577 -12.98 -10.99 -18.74
C THR A 577 -13.05 -9.50 -19.08
N GLY A 578 -14.02 -9.09 -19.89
CA GLY A 578 -14.23 -7.71 -20.34
C GLY A 578 -15.70 -7.43 -20.65
N ALA A 579 -16.00 -6.22 -21.13
CA ALA A 579 -17.37 -5.72 -21.30
C ALA A 579 -18.22 -6.50 -22.30
N ASN A 580 -17.61 -6.94 -23.40
CA ASN A 580 -18.28 -7.74 -24.42
C ASN A 580 -18.01 -9.24 -24.24
N GLY A 581 -17.65 -9.66 -23.02
CA GLY A 581 -17.22 -11.02 -22.70
C GLY A 581 -15.71 -11.18 -22.63
N ASN A 582 -15.22 -12.36 -22.96
CA ASN A 582 -13.80 -12.71 -22.87
C ASN A 582 -12.96 -12.00 -23.94
N VAL A 583 -12.01 -11.18 -23.51
CA VAL A 583 -11.08 -10.42 -24.36
C VAL A 583 -9.72 -11.14 -24.44
N PRO A 584 -9.29 -11.60 -25.62
CA PRO A 584 -7.98 -12.22 -25.81
C PRO A 584 -6.88 -11.16 -25.95
N TYR A 585 -5.79 -11.33 -25.21
CA TYR A 585 -4.55 -10.54 -25.29
C TYR A 585 -3.42 -11.44 -25.81
N GLN A 586 -2.69 -11.00 -26.84
CA GLN A 586 -1.55 -11.75 -27.36
C GLN A 586 -0.28 -11.41 -26.59
N LEU A 587 0.29 -12.35 -25.85
CA LEU A 587 1.49 -12.12 -25.05
C LEU A 587 2.79 -12.31 -25.82
N GLY A 588 2.74 -12.98 -26.97
CA GLY A 588 3.92 -13.41 -27.72
C GLY A 588 4.76 -14.45 -26.95
N GLN A 589 5.91 -14.82 -27.51
CA GLN A 589 6.81 -15.82 -26.89
C GLN A 589 7.89 -15.19 -26.00
N GLY A 590 7.85 -13.87 -25.78
CA GLY A 590 8.90 -13.12 -25.05
C GLY A 590 8.72 -13.04 -23.54
N LEU A 591 7.52 -13.33 -23.01
CA LEU A 591 7.23 -13.24 -21.58
C LEU A 591 7.84 -14.43 -20.81
N ARG A 592 8.55 -14.14 -19.72
CA ARG A 592 9.11 -15.14 -18.79
C ARG A 592 8.83 -14.77 -17.34
N PHE A 593 8.49 -15.76 -16.53
CA PHE A 593 8.30 -15.61 -15.09
C PHE A 593 9.50 -16.18 -14.33
N VAL A 594 10.00 -15.40 -13.38
CA VAL A 594 11.04 -15.83 -12.43
C VAL A 594 10.48 -15.69 -11.03
N ALA A 595 10.42 -16.78 -10.27
CA ALA A 595 9.89 -16.79 -8.92
C ALA A 595 11.01 -17.04 -7.91
N THR A 596 11.12 -16.20 -6.87
CA THR A 596 12.02 -16.47 -5.74
C THR A 596 11.23 -17.16 -4.64
N ILE A 597 11.76 -18.27 -4.10
CA ILE A 597 11.12 -18.96 -2.97
C ILE A 597 12.11 -19.18 -1.83
N ASN A 598 11.59 -19.06 -0.62
CA ASN A 598 12.24 -19.53 0.59
C ASN A 598 11.73 -20.95 0.88
N TYR A 599 12.56 -21.82 1.43
CA TYR A 599 12.14 -23.16 1.88
C TYR A 599 12.25 -23.32 3.40
N ASP A 600 12.11 -22.21 4.12
CA ASP A 600 11.98 -22.19 5.58
C ASP A 600 10.56 -22.63 6.01
N HIS A 601 10.41 -23.01 7.28
CA HIS A 601 9.15 -23.55 7.83
C HIS A 601 7.95 -22.59 7.79
N THR A 602 8.14 -21.35 7.35
CA THR A 602 7.16 -20.26 7.37
C THR A 602 6.51 -19.96 6.02
N THR A 603 6.72 -20.80 4.99
CA THR A 603 6.21 -20.57 3.63
C THR A 603 5.40 -21.74 3.06
N GLU A 604 4.58 -21.46 2.05
CA GLU A 604 3.73 -22.46 1.39
C GLU A 604 4.55 -23.42 0.52
N VAL A 605 4.11 -24.68 0.45
CA VAL A 605 4.75 -25.71 -0.37
C VAL A 605 4.27 -25.58 -1.81
N LEU A 606 5.20 -25.64 -2.77
CA LEU A 606 4.85 -25.67 -4.19
C LEU A 606 4.13 -26.98 -4.54
N SER A 607 3.01 -26.90 -5.24
CA SER A 607 2.30 -28.11 -5.66
C SER A 607 3.02 -28.89 -6.76
N PRO A 608 2.81 -30.21 -6.84
CA PRO A 608 3.33 -31.03 -7.93
C PRO A 608 2.93 -30.52 -9.32
N ARG A 609 1.73 -29.92 -9.45
CA ARG A 609 1.22 -29.39 -10.73
C ARG A 609 2.06 -28.21 -11.24
N LEU A 610 2.52 -27.36 -10.33
CA LEU A 610 3.39 -26.24 -10.65
C LEU A 610 4.84 -26.71 -10.86
N LEU A 611 5.34 -27.60 -9.99
CA LEU A 611 6.68 -28.17 -10.12
C LEU A 611 6.87 -28.89 -11.46
N ASP A 612 5.82 -29.51 -12.01
CA ASP A 612 5.83 -30.13 -13.32
C ASP A 612 6.02 -29.13 -14.49
N ARG A 613 5.66 -27.86 -14.30
CA ARG A 613 5.73 -26.78 -15.31
C ARG A 613 6.92 -25.85 -15.16
N ALA A 614 7.54 -25.82 -13.98
CA ALA A 614 8.65 -24.92 -13.66
C ALA A 614 10.01 -25.61 -13.68
N ALA A 615 11.08 -24.89 -13.99
CA ALA A 615 12.43 -25.31 -13.65
C ALA A 615 12.80 -24.79 -12.26
N VAL A 616 13.44 -25.60 -11.40
CA VAL A 616 13.81 -25.16 -10.05
C VAL A 616 15.33 -25.13 -9.92
N ILE A 617 15.91 -23.95 -9.77
CA ILE A 617 17.34 -23.78 -9.53
C ILE A 617 17.57 -23.52 -8.05
N ARG A 618 18.34 -24.41 -7.41
CA ARG A 618 18.73 -24.26 -6.02
C ARG A 618 19.99 -23.40 -5.91
N LEU A 619 19.86 -22.24 -5.27
CA LEU A 619 20.96 -21.36 -4.94
C LEU A 619 21.60 -21.82 -3.63
N GLN A 620 22.93 -21.98 -3.66
CA GLN A 620 23.71 -22.24 -2.46
C GLN A 620 24.12 -20.90 -1.84
N ALA A 621 24.19 -20.84 -0.52
CA ALA A 621 24.78 -19.67 0.14
C ALA A 621 26.26 -19.62 -0.25
N SER A 622 26.65 -18.60 -1.00
CA SER A 622 28.06 -18.25 -1.15
C SER A 622 28.63 -18.04 0.25
N ARG A 623 29.72 -18.71 0.57
CA ARG A 623 30.41 -18.55 1.88
C ARG A 623 31.04 -17.17 2.02
N ASP A 624 31.26 -16.51 0.90
CA ASP A 624 31.83 -15.18 0.83
C ASP A 624 30.74 -14.16 1.12
N LEU A 625 31.00 -13.26 2.06
CA LEU A 625 30.19 -12.07 2.29
C LEU A 625 30.06 -11.35 0.95
N ILE A 626 28.85 -11.33 0.38
CA ILE A 626 28.56 -10.44 -0.74
C ILE A 626 28.69 -9.03 -0.14
N GLU A 627 29.82 -8.38 -0.34
CA GLU A 627 29.96 -6.98 0.03
C GLU A 627 28.82 -6.22 -0.67
N PRO A 628 28.04 -5.38 0.04
CA PRO A 628 27.07 -4.53 -0.62
C PRO A 628 27.87 -3.63 -1.56
N SER A 629 27.89 -4.00 -2.84
CA SER A 629 28.71 -3.36 -3.85
C SER A 629 28.37 -1.88 -3.86
N THR A 630 29.28 -1.05 -3.34
CA THR A 630 29.26 0.42 -3.47
C THR A 630 29.55 0.86 -4.91
N LEU A 631 29.79 -0.10 -5.80
CA LEU A 631 29.98 0.09 -7.23
C LEU A 631 28.62 0.31 -7.89
N GLU A 632 28.45 1.44 -8.56
CA GLU A 632 27.34 1.65 -9.48
C GLU A 632 27.34 0.51 -10.52
N PRO A 633 26.18 -0.11 -10.81
CA PRO A 633 26.12 -1.18 -11.79
C PRO A 633 26.58 -0.66 -13.17
N PRO A 634 27.38 -1.45 -13.90
CA PRO A 634 27.83 -1.06 -15.23
C PRO A 634 26.65 -0.84 -16.19
N ALA A 635 26.89 -0.08 -17.26
CA ALA A 635 25.86 0.17 -18.27
C ALA A 635 25.28 -1.17 -18.79
N PRO A 636 23.95 -1.28 -18.97
CA PRO A 636 23.33 -2.53 -19.37
C PRO A 636 23.82 -2.96 -20.76
N LEU A 637 24.00 -4.27 -20.95
CA LEU A 637 24.38 -4.82 -22.25
C LEU A 637 23.25 -4.62 -23.29
N PRO A 638 23.56 -4.62 -24.59
CA PRO A 638 22.55 -4.57 -25.65
C PRO A 638 21.56 -5.73 -25.54
N MET A 639 20.26 -5.42 -25.59
CA MET A 639 19.20 -6.42 -25.45
C MET A 639 19.08 -7.28 -26.72
N LEU A 640 18.89 -8.59 -26.54
CA LEU A 640 18.52 -9.52 -27.61
C LEU A 640 17.00 -9.50 -27.82
N THR A 641 16.54 -9.59 -29.07
CA THR A 641 15.11 -9.83 -29.35
C THR A 641 14.71 -11.26 -28.96
N THR A 642 13.41 -11.53 -28.81
CA THR A 642 12.94 -12.88 -28.45
C THR A 642 13.39 -13.93 -29.48
N PRO A 643 13.29 -13.71 -30.80
CA PRO A 643 13.79 -14.66 -31.79
C PRO A 643 15.31 -14.86 -31.73
N GLN A 644 16.08 -13.79 -31.45
CA GLN A 644 17.53 -13.89 -31.29
C GLN A 644 17.90 -14.72 -30.06
N GLY A 645 17.24 -14.48 -28.92
CA GLY A 645 17.43 -15.28 -27.70
C GLY A 645 17.05 -16.75 -27.90
N GLN A 646 15.94 -17.01 -28.59
CA GLN A 646 15.55 -18.36 -28.96
C GLN A 646 16.58 -19.02 -29.88
N LEU A 647 17.11 -18.33 -30.88
CA LEU A 647 18.15 -18.90 -31.74
C LEU A 647 19.43 -19.27 -30.95
N LEU A 648 19.76 -18.48 -29.92
CA LEU A 648 20.97 -18.68 -29.12
C LEU A 648 20.87 -19.78 -28.08
N PHE A 649 19.68 -20.06 -27.56
CA PHE A 649 19.48 -20.99 -26.45
C PHE A 649 18.42 -22.06 -26.73
N SER A 650 17.89 -22.14 -27.95
CA SER A 650 17.08 -23.28 -28.40
C SER A 650 17.93 -24.53 -28.60
N GLU A 651 17.25 -25.65 -28.79
CA GLU A 651 17.86 -26.97 -28.97
C GLU A 651 18.74 -26.98 -30.23
N THR A 652 20.06 -27.08 -30.04
CA THR A 652 21.01 -27.22 -31.14
C THR A 652 21.44 -28.68 -31.28
N GLY A 653 20.89 -29.41 -32.26
CA GLY A 653 21.32 -30.77 -32.60
C GLY A 653 20.44 -31.89 -32.01
N GLU A 654 21.03 -33.07 -31.75
CA GLU A 654 20.29 -34.21 -31.19
C GLU A 654 19.92 -33.98 -29.71
N PRO A 655 18.63 -34.19 -29.33
CA PRO A 655 18.12 -33.91 -27.99
C PRO A 655 18.78 -34.78 -26.91
N PHE A 656 19.25 -35.98 -27.25
CA PHE A 656 20.09 -36.81 -26.39
C PHE A 656 21.13 -37.57 -27.21
N THR A 657 22.33 -37.74 -26.65
CA THR A 657 23.25 -38.78 -27.12
C THR A 657 22.76 -40.16 -26.70
N ALA A 658 23.21 -41.22 -27.38
CA ALA A 658 22.85 -42.59 -27.02
C ALA A 658 23.18 -42.94 -25.55
N ASP A 659 24.30 -42.42 -25.05
CA ASP A 659 24.76 -42.63 -23.68
C ASP A 659 23.93 -41.84 -22.65
N GLU A 660 23.61 -40.57 -22.93
CA GLU A 660 22.73 -39.75 -22.07
C GLU A 660 21.31 -40.35 -22.00
N ALA A 661 20.77 -40.79 -23.13
CA ALA A 661 19.46 -41.44 -23.20
C ALA A 661 19.44 -42.79 -22.47
N ALA A 662 20.56 -43.53 -22.45
CA ALA A 662 20.68 -44.76 -21.67
C ALA A 662 20.70 -44.46 -20.17
N LEU A 663 21.51 -43.49 -19.72
CA LEU A 663 21.59 -43.11 -18.32
C LEU A 663 20.26 -42.53 -17.81
N PHE A 664 19.62 -41.66 -18.59
CA PHE A 664 18.33 -41.08 -18.22
C PHE A 664 17.21 -42.14 -18.14
N ARG A 665 17.22 -43.14 -19.04
CA ARG A 665 16.30 -44.28 -18.94
C ARG A 665 16.53 -45.08 -17.66
N GLN A 666 17.77 -45.40 -17.32
CA GLN A 666 18.06 -46.12 -16.08
C GLN A 666 17.64 -45.33 -14.83
N LEU A 667 17.87 -44.01 -14.84
CA LEU A 667 17.43 -43.11 -13.77
C LEU A 667 15.91 -43.14 -13.62
N ARG A 668 15.19 -43.07 -14.74
CA ARG A 668 13.72 -43.16 -14.77
C ARG A 668 13.24 -44.52 -14.26
N ASP A 669 13.85 -45.61 -14.71
CA ASP A 669 13.46 -46.96 -14.29
C ASP A 669 13.60 -47.13 -12.77
N VAL A 670 14.60 -46.52 -12.14
CA VAL A 670 14.75 -46.54 -10.66
C VAL A 670 13.70 -45.67 -9.97
N LEU A 671 13.38 -44.48 -10.51
CA LEU A 671 12.42 -43.55 -9.92
C LEU A 671 10.95 -43.97 -10.10
N GLU A 672 10.62 -44.58 -11.22
CA GLU A 672 9.25 -44.98 -11.60
C GLU A 672 8.90 -46.41 -11.19
N ASN A 673 9.87 -47.21 -10.74
CA ASN A 673 9.63 -48.59 -10.30
C ASN A 673 8.48 -48.65 -9.26
N GLU A 674 7.46 -49.45 -9.52
CA GLU A 674 6.26 -49.58 -8.67
C GLU A 674 6.44 -50.56 -7.48
N ASP A 675 7.64 -51.15 -7.32
CA ASP A 675 7.96 -52.06 -6.22
C ASP A 675 7.60 -51.46 -4.85
N ALA A 676 6.65 -52.10 -4.15
CA ALA A 676 6.17 -51.65 -2.83
C ALA A 676 7.30 -51.54 -1.78
N ALA A 677 8.38 -52.34 -1.93
CA ALA A 677 9.55 -52.29 -1.06
C ALA A 677 10.40 -51.01 -1.21
N LEU A 678 10.25 -50.29 -2.33
CA LEU A 678 10.96 -49.04 -2.64
C LEU A 678 10.12 -47.79 -2.34
N GLY A 679 8.96 -47.96 -1.70
CA GLY A 679 8.05 -46.86 -1.35
C GLY A 679 7.40 -46.21 -2.57
N GLN A 680 6.84 -45.01 -2.38
CA GLN A 680 6.11 -44.29 -3.42
C GLN A 680 7.00 -44.00 -4.65
N PRO A 681 6.54 -44.30 -5.89
CA PRO A 681 7.27 -43.96 -7.10
C PRO A 681 7.22 -42.46 -7.39
N VAL A 682 8.26 -41.95 -8.06
CA VAL A 682 8.35 -40.57 -8.54
C VAL A 682 8.21 -40.61 -10.06
N ILE A 683 7.02 -40.25 -10.55
CA ILE A 683 6.70 -40.29 -11.98
C ILE A 683 7.25 -39.03 -12.65
N ILE A 684 8.05 -39.19 -13.72
CA ILE A 684 8.57 -38.07 -14.49
C ILE A 684 7.66 -37.85 -15.69
N SER A 685 6.95 -36.72 -15.72
CA SER A 685 6.03 -36.42 -16.82
C SER A 685 6.75 -36.31 -18.17
N PRO A 686 6.07 -36.59 -19.30
CA PRO A 686 6.62 -36.34 -20.63
C PRO A 686 7.08 -34.90 -20.84
N ARG A 687 6.44 -33.92 -20.18
CA ARG A 687 6.83 -32.51 -20.21
C ARG A 687 8.22 -32.31 -19.62
N LYS A 688 8.49 -32.90 -18.45
CA LYS A 688 9.81 -32.85 -17.83
C LYS A 688 10.86 -33.59 -18.65
N GLN A 689 10.51 -34.70 -19.27
CA GLN A 689 11.41 -35.42 -20.16
C GLN A 689 11.83 -34.55 -21.36
N ARG A 690 10.87 -33.84 -22.00
CA ARG A 690 11.15 -32.87 -23.07
C ARG A 690 12.02 -31.71 -22.58
N ALA A 691 11.76 -31.17 -21.39
CA ALA A 691 12.58 -30.08 -20.82
C ALA A 691 14.03 -30.52 -20.55
N VAL A 692 14.25 -31.74 -20.05
CA VAL A 692 15.59 -32.30 -19.85
C VAL A 692 16.31 -32.49 -21.19
N GLN A 693 15.60 -32.98 -22.21
CA GLN A 693 16.12 -33.10 -23.59
C GLN A 693 16.52 -31.75 -24.16
N ALA A 694 15.64 -30.74 -24.01
CA ALA A 694 15.87 -29.39 -24.50
C ALA A 694 17.13 -28.76 -23.89
N TYR A 695 17.27 -28.93 -22.57
CA TYR A 695 18.43 -28.45 -21.83
C TYR A 695 19.70 -29.18 -22.28
N CYS A 696 19.68 -30.50 -22.42
CA CYS A 696 20.86 -31.29 -22.82
C CYS A 696 21.31 -30.95 -24.24
N GLY A 697 20.38 -30.78 -25.17
CA GLY A 697 20.66 -30.38 -26.56
C GLY A 697 21.44 -29.07 -26.64
N ARG A 698 21.12 -28.08 -25.80
CA ARG A 698 21.88 -26.82 -25.77
C ARG A 698 23.11 -26.86 -24.87
N GLY A 699 22.97 -27.40 -23.67
CA GLY A 699 24.00 -27.41 -22.64
C GLY A 699 25.28 -28.14 -23.05
N ARG A 700 25.19 -29.18 -23.89
CA ARG A 700 26.37 -29.95 -24.35
C ARG A 700 27.39 -29.12 -25.12
N GLY A 701 26.92 -28.16 -25.91
CA GLY A 701 27.79 -27.26 -26.68
C GLY A 701 28.26 -26.04 -25.90
N LEU A 702 27.55 -25.67 -24.82
CA LEU A 702 27.78 -24.42 -24.11
C LEU A 702 28.57 -24.61 -22.80
N LEU A 703 28.28 -25.66 -22.02
CA LEU A 703 28.92 -25.89 -20.72
C LEU A 703 30.37 -26.37 -20.86
N GLU A 704 31.23 -25.95 -19.94
CA GLU A 704 32.65 -26.27 -19.89
C GLU A 704 32.93 -27.38 -18.87
N GLY A 705 33.57 -28.47 -19.30
CA GLY A 705 34.10 -29.48 -18.40
C GLY A 705 34.36 -30.84 -19.05
N ASP A 706 35.08 -31.70 -18.33
CA ASP A 706 35.57 -32.99 -18.83
C ASP A 706 34.50 -34.11 -18.83
N SER A 707 33.38 -33.92 -18.11
CA SER A 707 32.31 -34.92 -18.04
C SER A 707 31.33 -34.75 -19.20
N ALA A 708 31.23 -35.78 -20.04
CA ALA A 708 30.24 -35.88 -21.11
C ALA A 708 28.78 -35.72 -20.62
N PHE A 709 28.49 -35.93 -19.32
CA PHE A 709 27.15 -35.86 -18.74
C PHE A 709 26.86 -34.56 -17.98
N MET A 710 27.70 -33.53 -18.11
CA MET A 710 27.52 -32.29 -17.35
C MET A 710 26.17 -31.62 -17.63
N ALA A 711 25.74 -31.54 -18.89
CA ALA A 711 24.44 -30.96 -19.24
C ALA A 711 23.28 -31.74 -18.61
N LEU A 712 23.38 -33.08 -18.60
CA LEU A 712 22.40 -33.95 -17.96
C LEU A 712 22.38 -33.76 -16.43
N ASP A 713 23.53 -33.50 -15.80
CA ASP A 713 23.62 -33.25 -14.36
C ASP A 713 22.84 -31.98 -13.95
N TYR A 714 23.02 -30.89 -14.69
CA TYR A 714 22.23 -29.66 -14.47
C TYR A 714 20.74 -29.91 -14.73
N ALA A 715 20.38 -30.57 -15.82
CA ALA A 715 18.99 -30.84 -16.18
C ALA A 715 18.27 -31.70 -15.13
N VAL A 716 18.88 -32.80 -14.69
CA VAL A 716 18.31 -33.70 -13.66
C VAL A 716 18.14 -32.94 -12.33
N SER A 717 19.13 -32.13 -11.95
CA SER A 717 19.06 -31.36 -10.70
C SER A 717 17.89 -30.36 -10.66
N GLN A 718 17.51 -29.79 -11.81
CA GLN A 718 16.51 -28.71 -11.89
C GLN A 718 15.11 -29.17 -12.30
N HIS A 719 15.01 -30.27 -13.04
CA HIS A 719 13.74 -30.75 -13.57
C HIS A 719 13.24 -32.00 -12.85
N VAL A 720 14.12 -32.89 -12.39
CA VAL A 720 13.74 -34.19 -11.82
C VAL A 720 13.73 -34.16 -10.29
N PHE A 721 14.81 -33.72 -9.66
CA PHE A 721 14.90 -33.73 -8.19
C PHE A 721 13.90 -32.89 -7.43
N PRO A 722 13.37 -31.77 -7.95
CA PRO A 722 12.28 -31.06 -7.29
C PRO A 722 11.01 -31.90 -7.11
N LEU A 723 10.83 -32.98 -7.90
CA LEU A 723 9.70 -33.90 -7.77
C LEU A 723 9.88 -34.90 -6.61
N VAL A 724 11.06 -34.96 -5.99
CA VAL A 724 11.35 -35.88 -4.90
C VAL A 724 10.66 -35.40 -3.62
N ASN A 725 9.52 -36.02 -3.33
CA ASN A 725 8.77 -35.85 -2.11
C ASN A 725 8.19 -37.21 -1.68
N GLY A 726 8.81 -37.83 -0.68
CA GLY A 726 8.44 -39.17 -0.24
C GLY A 726 8.72 -39.40 1.24
N ARG A 727 8.13 -40.45 1.80
CA ARG A 727 8.28 -40.81 3.20
C ARG A 727 8.53 -42.31 3.36
N GLY A 728 9.21 -42.67 4.44
CA GLY A 728 9.45 -44.05 4.85
C GLY A 728 10.78 -44.64 4.38
N GLU A 729 11.19 -45.74 5.01
CA GLU A 729 12.47 -46.40 4.76
C GLU A 729 12.60 -46.96 3.33
N GLY A 730 11.51 -47.44 2.75
CA GLY A 730 11.47 -47.93 1.37
C GLY A 730 11.87 -46.85 0.36
N PHE A 731 11.34 -45.63 0.53
CA PHE A 731 11.72 -44.49 -0.30
C PHE A 731 13.20 -44.13 -0.12
N GLY A 732 13.73 -44.21 1.09
CA GLY A 732 15.16 -44.05 1.35
C GLY A 732 16.04 -45.08 0.66
N LYS A 733 15.58 -46.33 0.50
CA LYS A 733 16.28 -47.37 -0.29
C LYS A 733 16.29 -47.03 -1.78
N ARG A 734 15.18 -46.51 -2.31
CA ARG A 734 15.09 -46.01 -3.70
C ARG A 734 16.13 -44.92 -3.97
N LEU A 735 16.21 -43.91 -3.10
CA LEU A 735 17.17 -42.81 -3.24
C LEU A 735 18.62 -43.30 -3.13
N ARG A 736 18.92 -44.28 -2.27
CA ARG A 736 20.26 -44.89 -2.19
C ARG A 736 20.64 -45.64 -3.46
N ARG A 737 19.72 -46.44 -4.02
CA ARG A 737 19.92 -47.12 -5.31
C ARG A 737 20.13 -46.13 -6.45
N LEU A 738 19.42 -44.99 -6.41
CA LEU A 738 19.63 -43.91 -7.37
C LEU A 738 21.01 -43.27 -7.18
N LEU A 739 21.46 -43.05 -5.94
CA LEU A 739 22.77 -42.49 -5.62
C LEU A 739 23.89 -43.36 -6.21
N GLU A 740 23.83 -44.68 -6.04
CA GLU A 740 24.80 -45.62 -6.61
C GLU A 740 24.92 -45.51 -8.15
N LEU A 741 23.83 -45.19 -8.83
CA LEU A 741 23.79 -45.03 -10.28
C LEU A 741 24.38 -43.68 -10.74
N ILE A 742 24.15 -42.60 -9.97
CA ILE A 742 24.51 -41.23 -10.37
C ILE A 742 25.82 -40.71 -9.76
N ASP A 743 26.39 -41.42 -8.77
CA ASP A 743 27.55 -40.98 -7.97
C ASP A 743 28.75 -40.55 -8.82
N ARG A 744 29.04 -41.31 -9.88
CA ARG A 744 30.14 -41.03 -10.82
C ARG A 744 29.74 -40.12 -12.00
N PRO A 745 28.64 -40.38 -12.73
CA PRO A 745 28.32 -39.61 -13.93
C PRO A 745 27.80 -38.19 -13.62
N LEU A 746 27.11 -37.97 -12.50
CA LEU A 746 26.40 -36.73 -12.20
C LEU A 746 26.80 -36.18 -10.81
N PRO A 747 27.97 -35.53 -10.68
CA PRO A 747 28.54 -35.14 -9.38
C PRO A 747 27.69 -34.11 -8.60
N ARG A 748 27.06 -33.13 -9.28
CA ARG A 748 26.21 -32.13 -8.61
C ARG A 748 24.94 -32.79 -8.09
N SER A 749 24.32 -33.62 -8.91
CA SER A 749 23.14 -34.38 -8.56
C SER A 749 23.39 -35.35 -7.42
N ALA A 750 24.52 -36.06 -7.42
CA ALA A 750 24.93 -36.96 -6.35
C ALA A 750 25.09 -36.22 -5.01
N ARG A 751 25.72 -35.03 -5.00
CA ARG A 751 25.84 -34.19 -3.78
C ARG A 751 24.48 -33.72 -3.25
N LEU A 752 23.55 -33.37 -4.13
CA LEU A 752 22.19 -32.99 -3.74
C LEU A 752 21.45 -34.18 -3.13
N LEU A 753 21.54 -35.35 -3.78
CA LEU A 753 20.86 -36.56 -3.35
C LEU A 753 21.43 -37.10 -2.03
N SER A 754 22.76 -37.09 -1.84
CA SER A 754 23.38 -37.50 -0.58
C SER A 754 22.92 -36.61 0.58
N ARG A 755 22.88 -35.29 0.37
CA ARG A 755 22.33 -34.34 1.36
C ARG A 755 20.86 -34.61 1.66
N LEU A 756 20.03 -34.89 0.65
CA LEU A 756 18.62 -35.23 0.84
C LEU A 756 18.44 -36.52 1.65
N ILE A 757 19.28 -37.53 1.41
CA ILE A 757 19.25 -38.77 2.17
C ILE A 757 19.63 -38.51 3.63
N THR A 758 20.70 -37.75 3.90
CA THR A 758 21.12 -37.41 5.28
C THR A 758 20.05 -36.62 6.04
N ILE A 759 19.53 -35.54 5.45
CA ILE A 759 18.48 -34.73 6.10
C ILE A 759 17.21 -35.57 6.32
N GLY A 760 16.86 -36.40 5.34
CA GLY A 760 15.68 -37.26 5.43
C GLY A 760 15.82 -38.37 6.46
N THR A 761 17.01 -38.94 6.67
CA THR A 761 17.25 -39.89 7.77
C THR A 761 17.13 -39.23 9.13
N ASP A 762 17.61 -38.00 9.28
CA ASP A 762 17.52 -37.24 10.53
C ASP A 762 16.07 -36.77 10.81
N SER A 763 15.29 -36.55 9.75
CA SER A 763 13.89 -36.10 9.80
C SER A 763 12.88 -37.25 9.78
N TYR A 764 13.14 -38.35 10.50
CA TYR A 764 12.26 -39.53 10.61
C TYR A 764 11.84 -40.15 9.25
N HIS A 765 12.80 -40.29 8.33
CA HIS A 765 12.58 -40.82 6.98
C HIS A 765 11.61 -40.01 6.11
N VAL A 766 11.58 -38.69 6.28
CA VAL A 766 10.86 -37.77 5.41
C VAL A 766 11.85 -37.12 4.44
N TYR A 767 11.77 -37.48 3.16
CA TYR A 767 12.70 -36.99 2.13
C TYR A 767 11.97 -35.95 1.27
N ARG A 768 12.37 -34.68 1.38
CA ARG A 768 11.80 -33.57 0.62
C ARG A 768 12.92 -32.76 -0.04
N PHE A 769 12.72 -32.34 -1.27
CA PHE A 769 13.68 -31.46 -1.94
C PHE A 769 13.83 -30.09 -1.24
N PHE A 770 12.73 -29.57 -0.68
CA PHE A 770 12.64 -28.27 -0.01
C PHE A 770 12.76 -28.36 1.52
N SER A 771 13.66 -29.20 2.03
CA SER A 771 13.94 -29.35 3.48
C SER A 771 15.36 -28.97 3.88
#